data_AF-A0A5C7JLH4-F1
#
_entry.id   AF-A0A5C7JLH4-F1
#
_cell.length_a   1.000
_cell.length_b   1.000
_cell.length_c   1.000
_cell.angle_alpha   90.00
_cell.angle_beta   90.00
_cell.angle_gamma   90.00
#
_symmetry.space_group_name_H-M   'P 1'
#
loop_
_entity.id
_entity.type
_entity.pdbx_description
1 polymer ?
#
loop_
_entity_poly.entity_id
_entity_poly.type
_entity_poly.pdbx_seq_one_letter_code
_entity_poly.pdbx_strand_id
1 'polypeptide(L)'
;MATQPYRTAFITNLGDIPSTGSTYDLGDFQIGIFDAKNYNAVTNPSYPTTNAIIIAQGRDKRSFPMGIGLTNETLKLPAIKASNIRGWFGSKSQKPQNMIVRMGYDGVDSTKTLSLQEGKLMNFYLTLSGAPIGNLLGASSTTHYNSLTEAFTILTPCLDSCSDNCGANYDCNLIADAIIDEVNKRKIIGGEYLSKYVRASKITSCDTPSGLPTVDCTEWTLTVADLGNQDALGRVQAQYTGTDVSRVSRNGIYSTYKLTYCNNSTPTAFNTSVTPTIPNCTTCPSGYTLVNGLYAYTVTRTDTGNAAALTTFKSNYASTTEENTAIRLSYALGTSTYEVYSTSATLTAATAGDVVTLIGDVQAVCTQDTPTTIAWTEGVTCTKALKSYSISLKNDVCGNGFLTALQEAYEGIGTVTQGDTNASTCTTQYFIEIESDNTYCEPCTDATYTFTLPQPYNGSIWTEVAVDTTGVGCVCGVQFESAYVQRERKECFFDAVSYEVEPLFINVSSKNPEDIDYSELCIPDFPVTIVQGVKYAKGYGSSVLSERVKLSNSYFNRHWSTDPAERDAMGYELGIDLQGYYDEYSLTYLVEMPDATMASGFGQSQYQEFCSTFYFPAGQGAEFVQAINSFVSFPGSTVAPISI
;
A
#
# COMPACT_ATOMS: atom_id res chain seq x y z
N MET A 1 -30.39 -30.01 12.29
CA MET A 1 -30.37 -29.31 13.59
C MET A 1 -31.77 -29.33 14.17
N ALA A 2 -31.94 -29.91 15.36
CA ALA A 2 -33.22 -29.98 16.04
C ALA A 2 -33.70 -28.56 16.44
N THR A 3 -34.96 -28.28 16.13
CA THR A 3 -35.68 -27.03 16.39
C THR A 3 -35.81 -26.77 17.90
N GLN A 4 -35.04 -25.83 18.45
CA GLN A 4 -35.26 -25.29 19.79
C GLN A 4 -36.16 -24.03 19.69
N PRO A 5 -37.33 -24.00 20.34
CA PRO A 5 -38.38 -22.99 20.09
C PRO A 5 -38.12 -21.57 20.63
N TYR A 6 -36.98 -21.29 21.29
CA TYR A 6 -36.73 -20.00 21.98
C TYR A 6 -35.38 -19.36 21.63
N ARG A 7 -35.03 -19.33 20.33
CA ARG A 7 -33.79 -18.71 19.84
C ARG A 7 -34.03 -17.32 19.25
N THR A 8 -33.51 -16.28 19.88
CA THR A 8 -33.64 -14.87 19.44
C THR A 8 -32.29 -14.33 18.98
N ALA A 9 -32.22 -13.76 17.77
CA ALA A 9 -31.01 -13.09 17.27
C ALA A 9 -31.17 -11.56 17.27
N PHE A 10 -30.15 -10.85 17.74
CA PHE A 10 -30.02 -9.39 17.68
C PHE A 10 -28.78 -9.03 16.87
N ILE A 11 -28.87 -8.03 16.00
CA ILE A 11 -27.72 -7.57 15.20
C ILE A 11 -27.64 -6.07 15.23
N THR A 12 -26.45 -5.55 15.50
CA THR A 12 -26.19 -4.12 15.44
C THR A 12 -25.03 -3.85 14.48
N ASN A 13 -25.06 -2.70 13.82
CA ASN A 13 -23.89 -2.10 13.15
C ASN A 13 -23.19 -1.06 14.02
N LEU A 14 -23.66 -0.89 15.26
CA LEU A 14 -23.19 0.05 16.25
C LEU A 14 -22.51 -0.71 17.40
N GLY A 15 -21.33 -0.25 17.81
CA GLY A 15 -20.56 -0.83 18.90
C GLY A 15 -20.88 -0.27 20.30
N ASP A 16 -21.59 0.86 20.35
CA ASP A 16 -21.85 1.58 21.59
C ASP A 16 -23.12 1.08 22.29
N ILE A 17 -23.06 1.09 23.62
CA ILE A 17 -24.23 0.84 24.47
C ILE A 17 -24.66 2.15 25.13
N PRO A 18 -25.97 2.48 25.12
CA PRO A 18 -26.47 3.68 25.79
C PRO A 18 -26.15 3.66 27.29
N SER A 19 -25.64 4.79 27.78
CA SER A 19 -25.31 5.00 29.19
C SER A 19 -26.40 5.68 30.00
N THR A 20 -27.41 6.25 29.32
CA THR A 20 -28.56 6.93 29.92
C THR A 20 -29.80 6.72 29.06
N GLY A 21 -30.98 7.05 29.59
CA GLY A 21 -32.27 6.91 28.89
C GLY A 21 -32.97 5.59 29.19
N SER A 22 -34.10 5.36 28.52
CA SER A 22 -34.92 4.16 28.61
C SER A 22 -34.95 3.40 27.28
N THR A 23 -35.60 2.24 27.26
CA THR A 23 -35.77 1.40 26.07
C THR A 23 -36.37 2.14 24.86
N TYR A 24 -37.07 3.26 25.05
CA TYR A 24 -37.64 4.07 23.96
C TYR A 24 -36.65 5.03 23.30
N ASP A 25 -35.51 5.29 23.95
CA ASP A 25 -34.48 6.24 23.50
C ASP A 25 -33.42 5.58 22.61
N LEU A 26 -33.53 4.26 22.37
CA LEU A 26 -32.63 3.52 21.50
C LEU A 26 -32.67 4.05 20.06
N GLY A 27 -31.49 4.29 19.50
CA GLY A 27 -31.31 4.54 18.08
C GLY A 27 -31.66 3.30 17.23
N ASP A 28 -31.79 3.50 15.92
CA ASP A 28 -32.12 2.42 15.00
C ASP A 28 -31.06 1.32 15.06
N PHE A 29 -31.49 0.07 15.32
CA PHE A 29 -30.65 -1.13 15.50
C PHE A 29 -29.68 -1.10 16.68
N GLN A 30 -29.66 -0.03 17.48
CA GLN A 30 -28.80 0.06 18.68
C GLN A 30 -29.26 -0.94 19.75
N ILE A 31 -28.31 -1.63 20.38
CA ILE A 31 -28.55 -2.57 21.47
C ILE A 31 -28.26 -1.87 22.81
N GLY A 32 -29.18 -2.00 23.77
CA GLY A 32 -29.02 -1.47 25.11
C GLY A 32 -29.30 -2.50 26.20
N ILE A 33 -28.65 -2.31 27.36
CA ILE A 33 -28.89 -3.07 28.58
C ILE A 33 -29.57 -2.14 29.59
N PHE A 34 -30.66 -2.61 30.19
CA PHE A 34 -31.50 -1.83 31.09
C PHE A 34 -31.77 -2.60 32.38
N ASP A 35 -31.94 -1.90 33.51
CA ASP A 35 -32.40 -2.52 34.76
C ASP A 35 -33.91 -2.84 34.63
N ALA A 36 -34.28 -4.09 34.93
CA ALA A 36 -35.66 -4.56 34.81
C ALA A 36 -36.64 -3.86 35.78
N LYS A 37 -36.15 -3.22 36.85
CA LYS A 37 -36.98 -2.54 37.85
C LYS A 37 -37.39 -1.14 37.42
N ASN A 38 -36.44 -0.35 36.91
CA ASN A 38 -36.65 1.07 36.61
C ASN A 38 -36.60 1.40 35.11
N TYR A 39 -36.23 0.43 34.25
CA TYR A 39 -36.09 0.58 32.80
C TYR A 39 -35.07 1.65 32.37
N ASN A 40 -34.11 1.98 33.24
CA ASN A 40 -33.00 2.88 32.92
C ASN A 40 -31.83 2.10 32.33
N ALA A 41 -31.10 2.72 31.40
CA ALA A 41 -29.91 2.14 30.79
C ALA A 41 -28.79 1.93 31.82
N VAL A 42 -28.07 0.81 31.70
CA VAL A 42 -26.99 0.42 32.62
C VAL A 42 -25.81 -0.10 31.80
N THR A 43 -24.64 0.51 31.96
CA THR A 43 -23.40 0.11 31.26
C THR A 43 -22.60 -0.97 31.97
N ASN A 44 -22.68 -1.05 33.30
CA ASN A 44 -21.97 -2.04 34.10
C ASN A 44 -22.89 -2.61 35.18
N PRO A 45 -23.89 -3.43 34.81
CA PRO A 45 -24.79 -4.03 35.79
C PRO A 45 -24.00 -4.96 36.72
N SER A 46 -24.23 -4.82 38.03
CA SER A 46 -23.64 -5.69 39.04
C SER A 46 -24.77 -6.33 39.87
N TYR A 47 -24.69 -7.64 40.08
CA TYR A 47 -25.72 -8.41 40.78
C TYR A 47 -26.22 -7.83 42.12
N PRO A 48 -25.38 -7.22 43.00
CA PRO A 48 -25.90 -6.66 44.25
C PRO A 48 -26.72 -5.37 44.06
N THR A 49 -26.65 -4.70 42.91
CA THR A 49 -27.39 -3.45 42.63
C THR A 49 -28.50 -3.64 41.61
N THR A 50 -28.26 -4.49 40.61
CA THR A 50 -29.20 -4.81 39.52
C THR A 50 -29.48 -6.31 39.59
N ASN A 51 -30.65 -6.69 40.13
CA ASN A 51 -31.00 -8.12 40.30
C ASN A 51 -31.43 -8.78 38.99
N ALA A 52 -31.97 -7.99 38.06
CA ALA A 52 -32.42 -8.45 36.75
C ALA A 52 -32.21 -7.36 35.69
N ILE A 53 -31.84 -7.78 34.48
CA ILE A 53 -31.63 -6.91 33.33
C ILE A 53 -32.63 -7.20 32.22
N ILE A 54 -32.88 -6.21 31.36
CA ILE A 54 -33.59 -6.34 30.10
C ILE A 54 -32.62 -5.91 29.00
N ILE A 55 -32.45 -6.74 27.99
CA ILE A 55 -31.70 -6.37 26.78
C ILE A 55 -32.73 -6.02 25.72
N ALA A 56 -32.57 -4.87 25.09
CA ALA A 56 -33.49 -4.37 24.09
C ALA A 56 -32.74 -3.84 22.87
N GLN A 57 -33.39 -3.90 21.72
CA GLN A 57 -32.90 -3.34 20.48
C GLN A 57 -33.89 -2.33 19.89
N GLY A 58 -33.35 -1.17 19.52
CA GLY A 58 -34.08 -0.13 18.80
C GLY A 58 -34.41 -0.56 17.36
N ARG A 59 -35.52 -0.06 16.83
CA ARG A 59 -35.99 -0.39 15.49
C ARG A 59 -36.20 0.89 14.69
N ASP A 60 -36.09 0.76 13.38
CA ASP A 60 -36.47 1.82 12.45
C ASP A 60 -37.91 2.29 12.77
N LYS A 61 -38.05 3.59 12.99
CA LYS A 61 -39.29 4.28 13.41
C LYS A 61 -40.31 4.45 12.28
N ARG A 62 -40.09 3.88 11.10
CA ARG A 62 -41.04 3.93 9.97
C ARG A 62 -42.39 3.30 10.35
N SER A 63 -43.45 4.04 10.09
CA SER A 63 -44.83 3.57 10.25
C SER A 63 -45.20 2.63 9.10
N PHE A 64 -45.40 1.35 9.41
CA PHE A 64 -45.93 0.38 8.44
C PHE A 64 -47.38 0.74 8.05
N PRO A 65 -47.83 0.43 6.82
CA PRO A 65 -49.19 0.70 6.39
C PRO A 65 -50.24 0.09 7.34
N MET A 66 -51.30 0.85 7.61
CA MET A 66 -52.37 0.46 8.55
C MET A 66 -52.99 -0.90 8.17
N GLY A 67 -53.02 -1.85 9.13
CA GLY A 67 -53.58 -3.19 8.97
C GLY A 67 -52.59 -4.32 9.32
N ILE A 68 -51.31 -4.02 9.38
CA ILE A 68 -50.24 -4.90 9.87
C ILE A 68 -49.97 -4.44 11.31
N GLY A 69 -50.42 -5.18 12.33
CA GLY A 69 -50.33 -4.77 13.74
C GLY A 69 -48.90 -4.65 14.27
N LEU A 70 -48.15 -3.67 13.79
CA LEU A 70 -46.78 -3.38 14.15
C LEU A 70 -46.74 -1.96 14.72
N THR A 71 -46.74 -1.89 16.05
CA THR A 71 -46.36 -0.69 16.78
C THR A 71 -44.85 -0.51 16.68
N ASN A 72 -44.37 0.74 16.83
CA ASN A 72 -42.96 1.11 16.90
C ASN A 72 -42.29 0.62 18.20
N GLU A 73 -42.55 -0.64 18.56
CA GLU A 73 -42.11 -1.25 19.81
C GLU A 73 -40.71 -1.85 19.61
N THR A 74 -39.78 -1.37 20.42
CA THR A 74 -38.44 -1.94 20.57
C THR A 74 -38.52 -3.43 20.90
N LEU A 75 -37.66 -4.24 20.29
CA LEU A 75 -37.60 -5.67 20.60
C LEU A 75 -36.93 -5.84 21.97
N LYS A 76 -37.67 -6.30 22.98
CA LYS A 76 -37.16 -6.49 24.35
C LYS A 76 -37.14 -7.98 24.69
N LEU A 77 -36.05 -8.43 25.31
CA LEU A 77 -36.01 -9.72 25.97
C LEU A 77 -36.81 -9.70 27.28
N PRO A 78 -37.33 -10.85 27.74
CA PRO A 78 -37.87 -10.96 29.09
C PRO A 78 -36.80 -10.63 30.13
N ALA A 79 -37.21 -10.23 31.33
CA ALA A 79 -36.28 -9.89 32.40
C ALA A 79 -35.38 -11.08 32.78
N ILE A 80 -34.07 -10.87 32.67
CA ILE A 80 -33.03 -11.87 32.90
C ILE A 80 -32.47 -11.68 34.31
N LYS A 81 -32.76 -12.62 35.21
CA LYS A 81 -32.17 -12.66 36.56
C LYS A 81 -30.75 -13.24 36.47
N ALA A 82 -29.76 -12.62 37.14
CA ALA A 82 -28.37 -13.11 37.05
C ALA A 82 -28.21 -14.56 37.56
N SER A 83 -28.98 -14.94 38.59
CA SER A 83 -29.03 -16.30 39.15
C SER A 83 -29.50 -17.37 38.15
N ASN A 84 -30.17 -16.96 37.09
CA ASN A 84 -30.81 -17.85 36.11
C ASN A 84 -30.02 -17.98 34.81
N ILE A 85 -28.86 -17.32 34.71
CA ILE A 85 -27.98 -17.48 33.55
C ILE A 85 -27.31 -18.86 33.62
N ARG A 86 -27.34 -19.57 32.49
CA ARG A 86 -26.83 -20.95 32.35
C ARG A 86 -25.60 -21.03 31.46
N GLY A 87 -25.45 -20.12 30.52
CA GLY A 87 -24.30 -20.09 29.63
C GLY A 87 -24.04 -18.70 29.06
N TRP A 88 -22.77 -18.36 28.92
CA TRP A 88 -22.30 -17.14 28.29
C TRP A 88 -21.11 -17.50 27.40
N PHE A 89 -21.27 -17.29 26.10
CA PHE A 89 -20.30 -17.73 25.09
C PHE A 89 -20.02 -16.59 24.12
N GLY A 90 -18.75 -16.44 23.73
CA GLY A 90 -18.34 -15.48 22.72
C GLY A 90 -17.45 -16.15 21.68
N SER A 91 -17.62 -15.74 20.42
CA SER A 91 -16.80 -16.18 19.30
C SER A 91 -16.44 -14.96 18.45
N LYS A 92 -15.14 -14.71 18.28
CA LYS A 92 -14.68 -13.67 17.35
C LYS A 92 -14.96 -14.08 15.92
N SER A 93 -15.33 -13.10 15.12
CA SER A 93 -15.27 -13.18 13.68
C SER A 93 -13.87 -13.59 13.23
N GLN A 94 -13.83 -14.33 12.13
CA GLN A 94 -12.59 -14.80 11.56
C GLN A 94 -12.63 -14.52 10.07
N LYS A 95 -11.65 -13.75 9.60
CA LYS A 95 -11.44 -13.59 8.16
C LYS A 95 -10.90 -14.90 7.56
N PRO A 96 -11.31 -15.23 6.33
CA PRO A 96 -10.77 -16.38 5.62
C PRO A 96 -9.27 -16.23 5.41
N GLN A 97 -8.56 -17.35 5.42
CA GLN A 97 -7.13 -17.40 5.10
C GLN A 97 -6.90 -18.57 4.14
N ASN A 98 -6.17 -18.31 3.07
CA ASN A 98 -5.84 -19.30 2.04
C ASN A 98 -4.73 -20.25 2.48
N MET A 99 -4.65 -21.42 1.86
CA MET A 99 -3.53 -22.35 2.03
C MET A 99 -2.32 -21.90 1.22
N ILE A 100 -1.14 -21.97 1.85
CA ILE A 100 0.16 -21.78 1.19
C ILE A 100 1.02 -23.01 1.44
N VAL A 101 1.44 -23.66 0.35
CA VAL A 101 2.34 -24.81 0.36
C VAL A 101 3.59 -24.45 -0.42
N ARG A 102 4.77 -24.73 0.13
CA ARG A 102 6.06 -24.51 -0.53
C ARG A 102 6.72 -25.85 -0.84
N MET A 103 7.24 -25.98 -2.05
CA MET A 103 8.03 -27.10 -2.54
C MET A 103 9.47 -26.62 -2.75
N GLY A 104 10.46 -27.33 -2.21
CA GLY A 104 11.85 -26.86 -2.19
C GLY A 104 12.11 -25.88 -1.05
N TYR A 105 12.78 -24.76 -1.35
CA TYR A 105 13.10 -23.72 -0.38
C TYR A 105 11.83 -23.13 0.26
N ASP A 106 11.78 -23.17 1.60
CA ASP A 106 10.62 -22.74 2.38
C ASP A 106 10.71 -21.28 2.83
N GLY A 107 11.72 -20.53 2.38
CA GLY A 107 11.95 -19.11 2.74
C GLY A 107 12.77 -18.90 4.01
N VAL A 108 13.18 -19.97 4.71
CA VAL A 108 13.96 -19.88 5.95
C VAL A 108 15.10 -20.90 5.98
N ASP A 109 14.80 -22.16 5.67
CA ASP A 109 15.74 -23.27 5.74
C ASP A 109 16.47 -23.44 4.40
N SER A 110 17.72 -22.96 4.34
CA SER A 110 18.59 -23.09 3.16
C SER A 110 19.06 -24.52 2.88
N THR A 111 18.78 -25.49 3.76
CA THR A 111 19.04 -26.91 3.46
C THR A 111 17.98 -27.51 2.53
N LYS A 112 16.82 -26.85 2.41
CA LYS A 112 15.75 -27.23 1.50
C LYS A 112 15.91 -26.48 0.18
N THR A 113 16.16 -27.21 -0.90
CA THR A 113 16.23 -26.64 -2.24
C THR A 113 15.69 -27.64 -3.26
N LEU A 114 15.21 -27.12 -4.40
CA LEU A 114 14.90 -27.95 -5.56
C LEU A 114 16.22 -28.41 -6.20
N SER A 115 16.42 -29.72 -6.28
CA SER A 115 17.55 -30.31 -6.99
C SER A 115 17.05 -31.39 -7.94
N LEU A 116 17.53 -31.34 -9.18
CA LEU A 116 17.28 -32.36 -10.19
C LEU A 116 18.58 -32.71 -10.86
N GLN A 117 18.92 -34.00 -10.85
CA GLN A 117 20.11 -34.49 -11.55
C GLN A 117 19.92 -34.39 -13.06
N GLU A 118 20.99 -34.06 -13.77
CA GLU A 118 21.01 -34.03 -15.23
C GLU A 118 20.46 -35.34 -15.84
N GLY A 119 19.56 -35.21 -16.82
CA GLY A 119 18.94 -36.34 -17.53
C GLY A 119 17.84 -37.09 -16.77
N LYS A 120 17.49 -36.70 -15.53
CA LYS A 120 16.35 -37.27 -14.80
C LYS A 120 15.09 -36.43 -14.93
N LEU A 121 13.95 -37.12 -15.01
CA LEU A 121 12.63 -36.50 -14.98
C LEU A 121 12.22 -36.24 -13.53
N MET A 122 11.67 -35.05 -13.26
CA MET A 122 10.98 -34.77 -12.01
C MET A 122 9.49 -34.96 -12.21
N ASN A 123 8.89 -35.84 -11.42
CA ASN A 123 7.44 -36.00 -11.36
C ASN A 123 6.91 -35.45 -10.04
N PHE A 124 5.86 -34.65 -10.10
CA PHE A 124 5.11 -34.25 -8.91
C PHE A 124 3.62 -34.27 -9.18
N TYR A 125 2.85 -34.44 -8.12
CA TYR A 125 1.40 -34.50 -8.11
C TYR A 125 0.87 -33.33 -7.30
N LEU A 126 -0.04 -32.56 -7.89
CA LEU A 126 -0.77 -31.50 -7.22
C LEU A 126 -2.21 -31.96 -7.02
N THR A 127 -2.60 -32.12 -5.76
CA THR A 127 -3.97 -32.50 -5.39
C THR A 127 -4.70 -31.29 -4.82
N LEU A 128 -5.82 -30.95 -5.43
CA LEU A 128 -6.74 -29.93 -4.97
C LEU A 128 -7.97 -30.59 -4.34
N SER A 129 -8.40 -30.13 -3.18
CA SER A 129 -9.64 -30.62 -2.55
C SER A 129 -10.45 -29.50 -1.89
N GLY A 130 -11.70 -29.80 -1.54
CA GLY A 130 -12.68 -28.86 -0.96
C GLY A 130 -13.98 -28.80 -1.77
N ALA A 131 -15.04 -28.21 -1.20
CA ALA A 131 -16.33 -28.10 -1.87
C ALA A 131 -16.29 -27.42 -3.26
N PRO A 132 -15.44 -26.41 -3.54
CA PRO A 132 -15.37 -25.84 -4.88
C PRO A 132 -14.91 -26.86 -5.94
N ILE A 133 -13.96 -27.74 -5.59
CA ILE A 133 -13.52 -28.83 -6.47
C ILE A 133 -14.61 -29.91 -6.57
N GLY A 134 -15.25 -30.27 -5.46
CA GLY A 134 -16.38 -31.19 -5.48
C GLY A 134 -17.50 -30.70 -6.41
N ASN A 135 -17.85 -29.42 -6.34
CA ASN A 135 -18.86 -28.80 -7.21
C ASN A 135 -18.41 -28.79 -8.68
N LEU A 136 -17.13 -28.52 -8.96
CA LEU A 136 -16.57 -28.55 -10.31
C LEU A 136 -16.63 -29.96 -10.92
N LEU A 137 -16.37 -30.99 -10.11
CA LEU A 137 -16.35 -32.40 -10.54
C LEU A 137 -17.74 -33.05 -10.51
N GLY A 138 -18.79 -32.32 -10.13
CA GLY A 138 -20.15 -32.86 -10.00
C GLY A 138 -20.28 -33.89 -8.88
N ALA A 139 -19.60 -33.65 -7.75
CA ALA A 139 -19.70 -34.50 -6.57
C ALA A 139 -21.16 -34.60 -6.12
N SER A 140 -21.64 -35.84 -6.04
CA SER A 140 -22.97 -36.20 -5.54
C SER A 140 -22.81 -37.20 -4.41
N SER A 141 -23.88 -37.49 -3.65
CA SER A 141 -23.88 -38.58 -2.67
C SER A 141 -23.55 -39.95 -3.27
N THR A 142 -23.49 -40.07 -4.60
CA THR A 142 -23.16 -41.27 -5.38
C THR A 142 -21.81 -41.20 -6.09
N THR A 143 -21.17 -40.03 -6.22
CA THR A 143 -19.88 -39.83 -6.90
C THR A 143 -18.89 -39.15 -5.95
N HIS A 144 -17.98 -39.92 -5.36
CA HIS A 144 -17.01 -39.48 -4.35
C HIS A 144 -15.78 -38.78 -4.95
N TYR A 145 -15.95 -37.85 -5.88
CA TYR A 145 -14.82 -37.02 -6.34
C TYR A 145 -14.72 -35.77 -5.46
N ASN A 146 -14.00 -35.88 -4.34
CA ASN A 146 -13.74 -34.76 -3.42
C ASN A 146 -12.37 -34.10 -3.65
N SER A 147 -11.59 -34.61 -4.60
CA SER A 147 -10.28 -34.09 -4.96
C SER A 147 -9.99 -34.23 -6.45
N LEU A 148 -9.19 -33.29 -6.98
CA LEU A 148 -8.62 -33.30 -8.32
C LEU A 148 -7.10 -33.47 -8.17
N THR A 149 -6.56 -34.56 -8.68
CA THR A 149 -5.11 -34.83 -8.69
C THR A 149 -4.57 -34.66 -10.09
N GLU A 150 -3.59 -33.76 -10.27
CA GLU A 150 -2.92 -33.57 -11.56
C GLU A 150 -1.45 -33.96 -11.45
N ALA A 151 -1.01 -34.82 -12.37
CA ALA A 151 0.39 -35.18 -12.51
C ALA A 151 1.12 -34.19 -13.44
N PHE A 152 2.33 -33.83 -13.02
CA PHE A 152 3.26 -32.97 -13.76
C PHE A 152 4.59 -33.70 -13.94
N THR A 153 5.10 -33.64 -15.17
CA THR A 153 6.42 -34.17 -15.52
C THR A 153 7.25 -33.01 -16.06
N ILE A 154 8.29 -32.63 -15.33
CA ILE A 154 9.21 -31.57 -15.75
C ILE A 154 10.32 -32.19 -16.56
N LEU A 155 10.41 -31.78 -17.83
CA LEU A 155 11.52 -32.09 -18.72
C LEU A 155 12.47 -30.89 -18.75
N THR A 156 13.67 -31.06 -18.22
CA THR A 156 14.74 -30.09 -18.40
C THR A 156 15.37 -30.29 -19.79
N PRO A 157 15.75 -29.21 -20.49
CA PRO A 157 16.32 -29.30 -21.84
C PRO A 157 17.65 -30.06 -21.82
N CYS A 158 17.86 -30.99 -22.76
CA CYS A 158 19.15 -31.63 -22.95
C CYS A 158 20.20 -30.58 -23.36
N LEU A 159 21.35 -30.56 -22.70
CA LEU A 159 22.49 -29.77 -23.14
C LEU A 159 23.06 -30.36 -24.43
N ASP A 160 23.15 -29.55 -25.49
CA ASP A 160 23.83 -29.87 -26.74
C ASP A 160 25.36 -29.86 -26.58
N SER A 161 25.90 -30.71 -25.72
CA SER A 161 27.31 -31.10 -25.77
C SER A 161 27.63 -32.18 -24.73
N CYS A 162 28.19 -33.29 -25.20
CA CYS A 162 28.89 -34.29 -24.38
C CYS A 162 30.14 -33.68 -23.71
N SER A 163 29.95 -32.92 -22.63
CA SER A 163 30.99 -32.82 -21.60
C SER A 163 30.71 -33.84 -20.49
N ASP A 164 31.76 -34.33 -19.86
CA ASP A 164 31.79 -35.42 -18.86
C ASP A 164 31.15 -35.04 -17.50
N ASN A 165 30.09 -34.22 -17.48
CA ASN A 165 29.40 -33.76 -16.27
C ASN A 165 28.15 -34.58 -15.90
N CYS A 166 28.07 -35.84 -16.35
CA CYS A 166 27.07 -36.80 -15.91
C CYS A 166 27.03 -36.92 -14.36
N GLY A 167 26.16 -36.15 -13.72
CA GLY A 167 26.03 -36.08 -12.26
C GLY A 167 25.90 -34.68 -11.67
N ALA A 168 26.06 -33.60 -12.45
CA ALA A 168 25.74 -32.25 -12.00
C ALA A 168 24.22 -32.05 -11.88
N ASN A 169 23.81 -31.15 -10.99
CA ASN A 169 22.40 -30.79 -10.79
C ASN A 169 22.06 -29.60 -11.70
N TYR A 170 20.86 -29.60 -12.29
CA TYR A 170 20.32 -28.41 -12.96
C TYR A 170 20.18 -27.24 -11.99
N ASP A 171 20.28 -26.03 -12.53
CA ASP A 171 20.04 -24.81 -11.79
C ASP A 171 18.63 -24.81 -11.19
N CYS A 172 18.53 -24.52 -9.90
CA CYS A 172 17.26 -24.53 -9.18
C CYS A 172 16.28 -23.46 -9.67
N ASN A 173 16.76 -22.38 -10.29
CA ASN A 173 15.93 -21.33 -10.89
C ASN A 173 15.23 -21.84 -12.15
N LEU A 174 15.95 -22.54 -13.02
CA LEU A 174 15.41 -23.14 -14.24
C LEU A 174 14.36 -24.20 -13.92
N ILE A 175 14.61 -25.00 -12.86
CA ILE A 175 13.64 -25.99 -12.38
C ILE A 175 12.37 -25.28 -11.86
N ALA A 176 12.51 -24.23 -11.05
CA ALA A 176 11.37 -23.48 -10.51
C ALA A 176 10.55 -22.80 -11.61
N ASP A 177 11.21 -22.20 -12.60
CA ASP A 177 10.54 -21.56 -13.73
C ASP A 177 9.80 -22.59 -14.61
N ALA A 178 10.41 -23.74 -14.88
CA ALA A 178 9.77 -24.83 -15.61
C ALA A 178 8.52 -25.38 -14.88
N ILE A 179 8.57 -25.50 -13.55
CA ILE A 179 7.40 -25.90 -12.74
C ILE A 179 6.27 -24.88 -12.86
N ILE A 180 6.59 -23.58 -12.74
CA ILE A 180 5.60 -22.50 -12.81
C ILE A 180 4.95 -22.46 -14.19
N ASP A 181 5.74 -22.62 -15.25
CA ASP A 181 5.26 -22.63 -16.62
C ASP A 181 4.29 -23.79 -16.88
N GLU A 182 4.63 -25.01 -16.45
CA GLU A 182 3.77 -26.18 -16.61
C GLU A 182 2.46 -26.03 -15.83
N VAL A 183 2.53 -25.53 -14.59
CA VAL A 183 1.34 -25.31 -13.75
C VAL A 183 0.43 -24.24 -14.37
N ASN A 184 0.99 -23.16 -14.92
CA ASN A 184 0.23 -22.09 -15.54
C ASN A 184 -0.42 -22.50 -16.87
N LYS A 185 0.23 -23.38 -17.65
CA LYS A 185 -0.30 -23.88 -18.93
C LYS A 185 -1.33 -25.01 -18.74
N ARG A 186 -1.35 -25.66 -17.57
CA ARG A 186 -2.22 -26.81 -17.32
C ARG A 186 -3.70 -26.43 -17.38
N LYS A 187 -4.43 -27.15 -18.22
CA LYS A 187 -5.88 -27.13 -18.27
C LYS A 187 -6.46 -28.27 -17.45
N ILE A 188 -7.53 -27.97 -16.74
CA ILE A 188 -8.33 -28.94 -15.97
C ILE A 188 -9.67 -29.20 -16.67
N ILE A 189 -10.51 -30.05 -16.08
CA ILE A 189 -11.85 -30.39 -16.58
C ILE A 189 -12.65 -29.10 -16.88
N GLY A 190 -13.28 -29.07 -18.06
CA GLY A 190 -13.98 -27.89 -18.58
C GLY A 190 -13.10 -26.94 -19.40
N GLY A 191 -11.81 -27.24 -19.60
CA GLY A 191 -10.89 -26.43 -20.41
C GLY A 191 -10.36 -25.17 -19.71
N GLU A 192 -10.64 -25.05 -18.41
CA GLU A 192 -10.19 -23.94 -17.56
C GLU A 192 -8.72 -24.11 -17.16
N TYR A 193 -8.01 -22.99 -16.96
CA TYR A 193 -6.62 -23.01 -16.52
C TYR A 193 -6.53 -23.25 -15.01
N LEU A 194 -5.60 -24.11 -14.60
CA LEU A 194 -5.30 -24.40 -13.19
C LEU A 194 -4.87 -23.13 -12.42
N SER A 195 -4.26 -22.17 -13.12
CA SER A 195 -3.86 -20.86 -12.57
C SER A 195 -5.02 -20.02 -12.02
N LYS A 196 -6.28 -20.34 -12.37
CA LYS A 196 -7.46 -19.72 -11.74
C LYS A 196 -7.72 -20.21 -10.32
N TYR A 197 -7.19 -21.38 -9.95
CA TYR A 197 -7.43 -22.04 -8.66
C TYR A 197 -6.18 -22.07 -7.78
N VAL A 198 -4.99 -22.14 -8.38
CA VAL A 198 -3.70 -22.12 -7.68
C VAL A 198 -2.76 -21.15 -8.36
N ARG A 199 -2.21 -20.21 -7.59
CA ARG A 199 -1.12 -19.33 -8.04
C ARG A 199 0.22 -19.97 -7.67
N ALA A 200 1.06 -20.23 -8.66
CA ALA A 200 2.45 -20.65 -8.43
C ALA A 200 3.38 -19.43 -8.51
N SER A 201 4.30 -19.28 -7.55
CA SER A 201 5.31 -18.22 -7.54
C SER A 201 6.66 -18.75 -7.11
N LYS A 202 7.74 -18.22 -7.70
CA LYS A 202 9.11 -18.59 -7.36
C LYS A 202 9.54 -17.96 -6.04
N ILE A 203 10.29 -18.71 -5.22
CA ILE A 203 10.96 -18.21 -4.01
C ILE A 203 12.43 -18.60 -4.11
N THR A 204 13.30 -17.62 -3.99
CA THR A 204 14.75 -17.79 -4.12
C THR A 204 15.46 -17.03 -3.01
N SER A 205 16.52 -17.63 -2.46
CA SER A 205 17.52 -16.92 -1.66
C SER A 205 18.87 -17.26 -2.24
N CYS A 206 19.66 -16.25 -2.58
CA CYS A 206 20.96 -16.40 -3.22
C CYS A 206 22.00 -15.55 -2.50
N ASP A 207 23.25 -16.00 -2.48
CA ASP A 207 24.37 -15.20 -1.96
C ASP A 207 24.59 -13.95 -2.83
N THR A 208 24.33 -14.07 -4.13
CA THR A 208 24.19 -12.96 -5.08
C THR A 208 22.76 -12.97 -5.66
N PRO A 209 21.93 -11.93 -5.47
CA PRO A 209 20.55 -11.93 -5.93
C PRO A 209 20.44 -12.07 -7.46
N SER A 210 19.42 -12.82 -7.92
CA SER A 210 19.04 -12.85 -9.33
C SER A 210 18.35 -11.55 -9.73
N GLY A 211 18.83 -10.90 -10.78
CA GLY A 211 18.32 -9.62 -11.27
C GLY A 211 19.34 -8.98 -12.20
N LEU A 212 18.93 -7.94 -12.93
CA LEU A 212 19.87 -7.14 -13.69
C LEU A 212 20.97 -6.62 -12.74
N PRO A 213 22.26 -6.73 -13.08
CA PRO A 213 23.33 -6.24 -12.22
C PRO A 213 23.08 -4.77 -11.88
N THR A 214 23.15 -4.41 -10.61
CA THR A 214 22.87 -3.04 -10.16
C THR A 214 24.15 -2.28 -9.83
N VAL A 215 24.16 -0.99 -10.14
CA VAL A 215 25.19 -0.04 -9.73
C VAL A 215 24.61 0.83 -8.62
N ASP A 216 25.35 0.95 -7.53
CA ASP A 216 25.01 1.83 -6.42
C ASP A 216 25.26 3.28 -6.82
N CYS A 217 24.26 4.13 -6.57
CA CYS A 217 24.30 5.55 -6.79
C CYS A 217 23.99 6.31 -5.51
N THR A 218 24.52 7.52 -5.38
CA THR A 218 24.24 8.42 -4.26
C THR A 218 23.58 9.68 -4.78
N GLU A 219 22.43 10.05 -4.21
CA GLU A 219 21.83 11.35 -4.43
C GLU A 219 22.56 12.41 -3.60
N TRP A 220 22.88 13.54 -4.23
CA TRP A 220 23.52 14.68 -3.59
C TRP A 220 22.62 15.90 -3.71
N THR A 221 22.53 16.68 -2.63
CA THR A 221 21.75 17.91 -2.59
C THR A 221 22.63 19.14 -2.36
N LEU A 222 22.31 20.24 -3.03
CA LEU A 222 23.01 21.52 -2.92
C LEU A 222 22.00 22.63 -2.69
N THR A 223 22.19 23.41 -1.63
CA THR A 223 21.34 24.59 -1.35
C THR A 223 22.13 25.86 -1.65
N VAL A 224 21.65 26.64 -2.63
CA VAL A 224 22.31 27.87 -3.10
C VAL A 224 21.34 29.04 -2.98
N ALA A 225 21.84 30.21 -2.57
CA ALA A 225 21.07 31.45 -2.65
C ALA A 225 21.11 31.99 -4.09
N ASP A 226 19.96 32.05 -4.78
CA ASP A 226 19.89 32.50 -6.18
C ASP A 226 18.51 33.09 -6.58
N LEU A 227 18.43 33.55 -7.84
CA LEU A 227 17.21 34.11 -8.44
C LEU A 227 16.12 33.05 -8.69
N GLY A 228 16.46 31.76 -8.70
CA GLY A 228 15.59 30.64 -9.03
C GLY A 228 14.92 30.70 -10.41
N ASN A 229 15.51 31.42 -11.36
CA ASN A 229 15.12 31.37 -12.77
C ASN A 229 15.83 30.22 -13.51
N GLN A 230 15.51 30.01 -14.79
CA GLN A 230 16.19 28.99 -15.61
C GLN A 230 17.69 29.26 -15.76
N ASP A 231 18.12 30.53 -15.78
CA ASP A 231 19.55 30.87 -15.82
C ASP A 231 20.30 30.39 -14.58
N ALA A 232 19.66 30.43 -13.40
CA ALA A 232 20.25 29.92 -12.17
C ALA A 232 20.45 28.39 -12.23
N LEU A 233 19.46 27.64 -12.73
CA LEU A 233 19.60 26.21 -12.97
C LEU A 233 20.68 25.92 -14.02
N GLY A 234 20.70 26.68 -15.13
CA GLY A 234 21.69 26.55 -16.19
C GLY A 234 23.12 26.81 -15.71
N ARG A 235 23.33 27.75 -14.76
CA ARG A 235 24.64 27.98 -14.14
C ARG A 235 25.14 26.80 -13.32
N VAL A 236 24.25 26.12 -12.59
CA VAL A 236 24.61 24.91 -11.85
C VAL A 236 24.91 23.78 -12.85
N GLN A 237 24.03 23.56 -13.83
CA GLN A 237 24.21 22.54 -14.88
C GLN A 237 25.52 22.72 -15.67
N ALA A 238 25.94 23.96 -15.94
CA ALA A 238 27.19 24.24 -16.65
C ALA A 238 28.46 23.83 -15.89
N GLN A 239 28.42 23.75 -14.55
CA GLN A 239 29.57 23.28 -13.75
C GLN A 239 29.62 21.75 -13.63
N TYR A 240 28.51 21.05 -13.90
CA TYR A 240 28.38 19.59 -13.77
C TYR A 240 27.94 18.96 -15.10
N THR A 241 28.74 19.15 -16.15
CA THR A 241 28.49 18.61 -17.48
C THR A 241 28.45 17.09 -17.47
N GLY A 242 27.45 16.50 -18.14
CA GLY A 242 27.27 15.04 -18.18
C GLY A 242 26.45 14.46 -17.02
N THR A 243 25.87 15.31 -16.15
CA THR A 243 24.92 14.88 -15.12
C THR A 243 23.60 15.63 -15.20
N ASP A 244 22.52 14.92 -14.88
CA ASP A 244 21.19 15.52 -14.80
C ASP A 244 21.00 16.24 -13.47
N VAL A 245 21.30 17.55 -13.47
CA VAL A 245 21.00 18.42 -12.34
C VAL A 245 19.59 18.97 -12.48
N SER A 246 18.77 18.80 -11.43
CA SER A 246 17.41 19.36 -11.36
C SER A 246 17.18 20.12 -10.06
N ARG A 247 16.26 21.10 -10.09
CA ARG A 247 15.87 21.84 -8.88
C ARG A 247 14.67 21.17 -8.20
N VAL A 248 14.83 20.82 -6.94
CA VAL A 248 13.82 20.10 -6.14
C VAL A 248 12.86 21.05 -5.47
N SER A 249 13.38 22.11 -4.84
CA SER A 249 12.57 23.04 -4.07
C SER A 249 13.17 24.43 -4.06
N ARG A 250 12.34 25.41 -3.67
CA ARG A 250 12.76 26.77 -3.41
C ARG A 250 12.11 27.27 -2.13
N ASN A 251 12.91 27.78 -1.21
CA ASN A 251 12.46 28.42 0.01
C ASN A 251 13.04 29.83 0.08
N GLY A 252 12.21 30.83 -0.26
CA GLY A 252 12.63 32.23 -0.37
C GLY A 252 13.75 32.42 -1.39
N ILE A 253 14.92 32.85 -0.90
CA ILE A 253 16.12 33.10 -1.71
C ILE A 253 16.94 31.83 -1.96
N TYR A 254 16.65 30.72 -1.30
CA TYR A 254 17.39 29.47 -1.43
C TYR A 254 16.71 28.51 -2.40
N SER A 255 17.46 28.04 -3.39
CA SER A 255 17.09 26.94 -4.29
C SER A 255 17.87 25.69 -3.91
N THR A 256 17.19 24.56 -3.78
CA THR A 256 17.81 23.26 -3.54
C THR A 256 17.86 22.46 -4.84
N TYR A 257 19.06 22.13 -5.28
CA TYR A 257 19.36 21.33 -6.46
C TYR A 257 19.70 19.89 -6.06
N LYS A 258 19.40 18.94 -6.93
CA LYS A 258 19.83 17.54 -6.80
C LYS A 258 20.62 17.10 -8.02
N LEU A 259 21.56 16.21 -7.78
CA LEU A 259 22.23 15.38 -8.78
C LEU A 259 22.40 13.96 -8.23
N THR A 260 22.66 13.00 -9.11
CA THR A 260 22.91 11.60 -8.73
C THR A 260 24.22 11.13 -9.36
N TYR A 261 25.08 10.49 -8.56
CA TYR A 261 26.32 9.88 -9.03
C TYR A 261 26.37 8.39 -8.73
N CYS A 262 26.73 7.59 -9.74
CA CYS A 262 26.81 6.13 -9.67
C CYS A 262 28.23 5.59 -9.48
N ASN A 263 29.18 6.45 -9.07
CA ASN A 263 30.60 6.10 -8.94
C ASN A 263 31.15 6.30 -7.50
N ASN A 264 30.26 6.45 -6.50
CA ASN A 264 30.61 6.71 -5.10
C ASN A 264 31.60 7.87 -4.88
N SER A 265 31.69 8.82 -5.81
CA SER A 265 32.57 9.98 -5.70
C SER A 265 31.81 11.20 -5.15
N THR A 266 32.48 11.99 -4.33
CA THR A 266 31.92 13.25 -3.83
C THR A 266 31.95 14.30 -4.93
N PRO A 267 30.82 14.97 -5.26
CA PRO A 267 30.82 16.04 -6.24
C PRO A 267 31.71 17.21 -5.82
N THR A 268 32.40 17.79 -6.79
CA THR A 268 33.19 19.01 -6.57
C THR A 268 32.28 20.12 -6.06
N ALA A 269 32.74 20.91 -5.08
CA ALA A 269 31.96 22.02 -4.53
C ALA A 269 31.56 23.02 -5.61
N PHE A 270 30.32 23.53 -5.52
CA PHE A 270 29.77 24.50 -6.46
C PHE A 270 30.41 25.87 -6.23
N ASN A 271 30.89 26.50 -7.30
CA ASN A 271 31.50 27.82 -7.24
C ASN A 271 30.49 28.90 -7.63
N THR A 272 30.22 29.82 -6.73
CA THR A 272 29.39 31.01 -7.03
C THR A 272 30.18 32.04 -7.83
N SER A 273 29.55 32.68 -8.81
CA SER A 273 30.16 33.76 -9.60
C SER A 273 30.24 35.08 -8.80
N VAL A 274 31.04 36.04 -9.25
CA VAL A 274 31.26 37.36 -8.60
C VAL A 274 30.17 38.40 -8.92
N THR A 275 29.16 38.05 -9.73
CA THR A 275 28.13 39.02 -10.17
C THR A 275 26.66 38.67 -9.86
N PRO A 276 26.29 37.64 -9.06
CA PRO A 276 24.89 37.41 -8.74
C PRO A 276 24.41 38.54 -7.82
N THR A 277 23.55 39.40 -8.34
CA THR A 277 22.77 40.33 -7.53
C THR A 277 21.49 39.64 -7.10
N ILE A 278 21.28 39.49 -5.79
CA ILE A 278 20.02 38.95 -5.25
C ILE A 278 19.16 40.13 -4.82
N PRO A 279 18.04 40.43 -5.50
CA PRO A 279 17.14 41.50 -5.11
C PRO A 279 16.25 41.09 -3.93
N ASN A 280 15.74 42.09 -3.19
CA ASN A 280 14.74 41.92 -2.13
C ASN A 280 15.20 41.09 -0.92
N CYS A 281 16.43 41.33 -0.45
CA CYS A 281 16.96 40.69 0.75
C CYS A 281 17.00 41.67 1.94
N THR A 282 16.38 41.32 3.07
CA THR A 282 16.50 42.07 4.34
C THR A 282 17.75 41.66 5.14
N THR A 283 18.27 40.46 4.86
CA THR A 283 19.50 39.90 5.44
C THR A 283 20.24 39.13 4.34
N CYS A 284 21.49 39.49 4.08
CA CYS A 284 22.31 38.80 3.08
C CYS A 284 22.70 37.40 3.53
N PRO A 285 22.69 36.41 2.62
CA PRO A 285 23.38 35.14 2.83
C PRO A 285 24.86 35.34 3.14
N SER A 286 25.48 34.35 3.77
CA SER A 286 26.93 34.31 3.96
C SER A 286 27.66 34.48 2.62
N GLY A 287 28.66 35.35 2.56
CA GLY A 287 29.40 35.69 1.33
C GLY A 287 28.82 36.84 0.51
N TYR A 288 27.64 37.38 0.89
CA TYR A 288 27.02 38.51 0.24
C TYR A 288 27.02 39.76 1.14
N THR A 289 27.21 40.93 0.55
CA THR A 289 27.19 42.24 1.21
C THR A 289 25.89 42.96 0.88
N LEU A 290 25.24 43.55 1.91
CA LEU A 290 23.99 44.28 1.73
C LEU A 290 24.28 45.66 1.17
N VAL A 291 23.77 45.93 -0.02
CA VAL A 291 23.62 47.29 -0.52
C VAL A 291 22.22 47.75 -0.14
N ASN A 292 22.14 48.69 0.80
CA ASN A 292 20.87 49.21 1.29
C ASN A 292 20.06 49.84 0.15
N GLY A 293 18.74 49.70 0.23
CA GLY A 293 17.84 50.43 -0.65
C GLY A 293 17.94 51.94 -0.42
N LEU A 294 17.79 52.71 -1.49
CA LEU A 294 17.82 54.17 -1.47
C LEU A 294 16.52 54.73 -2.02
N TYR A 295 16.13 55.92 -1.57
CA TYR A 295 14.99 56.66 -2.11
C TYR A 295 15.50 57.63 -3.17
N ALA A 296 14.94 57.53 -4.39
CA ALA A 296 15.30 58.41 -5.50
C ALA A 296 14.34 59.61 -5.53
N TYR A 297 14.89 60.83 -5.52
CA TYR A 297 14.17 62.09 -5.59
C TYR A 297 14.59 62.90 -6.80
N THR A 298 13.64 63.63 -7.39
CA THR A 298 13.95 64.77 -8.25
C THR A 298 13.91 66.06 -7.44
N VAL A 299 14.90 66.93 -7.64
CA VAL A 299 14.92 68.27 -7.05
C VAL A 299 15.03 69.29 -8.17
N THR A 300 14.05 70.20 -8.26
CA THR A 300 14.15 71.34 -9.17
C THR A 300 14.64 72.57 -8.42
N ARG A 301 15.71 73.19 -8.93
CA ARG A 301 16.36 74.35 -8.34
C ARG A 301 16.60 75.44 -9.39
N THR A 302 16.37 76.68 -9.02
CA THR A 302 16.76 77.83 -9.86
C THR A 302 18.26 78.07 -9.73
N ASP A 303 19.01 77.95 -10.83
CA ASP A 303 20.45 78.13 -10.85
C ASP A 303 21.00 78.47 -12.25
N THR A 304 22.34 78.51 -12.37
CA THR A 304 23.05 78.91 -13.58
C THR A 304 23.31 77.76 -14.57
N GLY A 305 22.86 76.53 -14.28
CA GLY A 305 22.97 75.40 -15.20
C GLY A 305 24.41 74.99 -15.57
N ASN A 306 25.42 75.45 -14.83
CA ASN A 306 26.83 75.15 -15.10
C ASN A 306 27.39 74.04 -14.17
N ALA A 307 28.66 73.67 -14.35
CA ALA A 307 29.29 72.63 -13.53
C ALA A 307 29.43 73.05 -12.05
N ALA A 308 29.64 74.35 -11.79
CA ALA A 308 29.71 74.88 -10.43
C ALA A 308 28.37 74.74 -9.68
N ALA A 309 27.24 74.95 -10.36
CA ALA A 309 25.91 74.76 -9.81
C ALA A 309 25.66 73.29 -9.42
N LEU A 310 26.12 72.32 -10.22
CA LEU A 310 26.06 70.90 -9.87
C LEU A 310 26.93 70.57 -8.64
N THR A 311 28.13 71.16 -8.52
CA THR A 311 28.99 70.99 -7.33
C THR A 311 28.34 71.55 -6.07
N THR A 312 27.73 72.74 -6.15
CA THR A 312 26.97 73.33 -5.04
C THR A 312 25.70 72.54 -4.72
N PHE A 313 25.06 71.95 -5.73
CA PHE A 313 23.91 71.07 -5.51
C PHE A 313 24.32 69.80 -4.76
N LYS A 314 25.44 69.18 -5.16
CA LYS A 314 26.03 68.03 -4.45
C LYS A 314 26.34 68.36 -3.00
N SER A 315 26.94 69.52 -2.68
CA SER A 315 27.20 69.88 -1.27
C SER A 315 25.94 70.06 -0.42
N ASN A 316 24.80 70.40 -1.03
CA ASN A 316 23.56 70.67 -0.30
C ASN A 316 22.73 69.40 -0.04
N TYR A 317 22.85 68.38 -0.91
CA TYR A 317 21.99 67.19 -0.89
C TYR A 317 22.73 65.85 -0.82
N ALA A 318 24.01 65.80 -1.18
CA ALA A 318 24.83 64.60 -1.13
C ALA A 318 25.92 64.73 -0.06
N SER A 319 25.90 63.84 0.94
CA SER A 319 27.04 63.65 1.86
C SER A 319 28.30 63.22 1.08
N THR A 320 29.48 63.59 1.58
CA THR A 320 30.82 63.26 1.04
C THR A 320 31.19 61.77 1.07
N THR A 321 30.22 60.88 1.33
CA THR A 321 30.37 59.42 1.22
C THR A 321 29.92 58.98 -0.16
N GLU A 322 30.66 58.08 -0.81
CA GLU A 322 30.53 57.68 -2.23
C GLU A 322 29.16 57.09 -2.65
N GLU A 323 28.18 57.03 -1.74
CA GLU A 323 26.85 56.44 -1.96
C GLU A 323 25.77 57.45 -2.39
N ASN A 324 26.01 58.77 -2.25
CA ASN A 324 25.05 59.79 -2.71
C ASN A 324 25.50 60.43 -4.03
N THR A 325 25.02 59.88 -5.14
CA THR A 325 25.23 60.51 -6.46
C THR A 325 24.09 61.49 -6.75
N ALA A 326 24.45 62.74 -7.05
CA ALA A 326 23.51 63.69 -7.63
C ALA A 326 23.90 63.96 -9.08
N ILE A 327 22.95 63.77 -10.00
CA ILE A 327 23.14 64.04 -11.42
C ILE A 327 22.14 65.10 -11.88
N ARG A 328 22.55 65.97 -12.80
CA ARG A 328 21.63 66.92 -13.43
C ARG A 328 20.98 66.26 -14.63
N LEU A 329 19.66 66.12 -14.60
CA LEU A 329 18.87 65.55 -15.68
C LEU A 329 18.63 66.58 -16.80
N SER A 330 18.37 67.84 -16.43
CA SER A 330 18.07 68.89 -17.41
C SER A 330 18.30 70.30 -16.87
N TYR A 331 18.41 71.27 -17.79
CA TYR A 331 18.40 72.70 -17.49
C TYR A 331 17.54 73.43 -18.53
N ALA A 332 16.53 74.16 -18.08
CA ALA A 332 15.66 74.95 -18.93
C ALA A 332 15.17 76.21 -18.21
N LEU A 333 15.12 77.34 -18.92
CA LEU A 333 14.54 78.61 -18.45
C LEU A 333 15.05 79.09 -17.06
N GLY A 334 16.31 78.82 -16.71
CA GLY A 334 16.89 79.22 -15.43
C GLY A 334 16.74 78.21 -14.29
N THR A 335 16.15 77.04 -14.55
CA THR A 335 15.93 75.98 -13.55
C THR A 335 16.60 74.67 -13.97
N SER A 336 17.36 74.07 -13.07
CA SER A 336 17.94 72.73 -13.21
C SER A 336 17.06 71.70 -12.51
N THR A 337 16.91 70.53 -13.13
CA THR A 337 16.32 69.33 -12.50
C THR A 337 17.44 68.35 -12.19
N TYR A 338 17.53 67.96 -10.92
CA TYR A 338 18.53 67.02 -10.42
C TYR A 338 17.86 65.74 -9.94
N GLU A 339 18.55 64.61 -10.09
CA GLU A 339 18.22 63.35 -9.44
C GLU A 339 19.15 63.14 -8.24
N VAL A 340 18.60 62.76 -7.10
CA VAL A 340 19.30 62.54 -5.83
C VAL A 340 18.85 61.22 -5.22
N TYR A 341 19.82 60.42 -4.77
CA TYR A 341 19.56 59.26 -3.94
C TYR A 341 19.75 59.63 -2.47
N SER A 342 18.84 59.19 -1.60
CA SER A 342 18.90 59.41 -0.16
C SER A 342 18.55 58.14 0.61
N THR A 343 19.13 57.98 1.79
CA THR A 343 18.80 56.88 2.72
C THR A 343 17.52 57.15 3.52
N SER A 344 16.93 58.34 3.42
CA SER A 344 15.73 58.75 4.16
C SER A 344 14.48 58.78 3.25
N ALA A 345 13.36 58.28 3.78
CA ALA A 345 12.03 58.33 3.14
C ALA A 345 11.44 59.74 3.08
N THR A 346 12.08 60.72 3.72
CA THR A 346 11.73 62.14 3.60
C THR A 346 12.99 62.96 3.36
N LEU A 347 13.08 63.58 2.19
CA LEU A 347 14.13 64.54 1.85
C LEU A 347 13.59 65.97 1.96
N THR A 348 14.15 66.76 2.87
CA THR A 348 13.78 68.17 3.05
C THR A 348 14.53 69.07 2.06
N ALA A 349 13.85 70.11 1.57
CA ALA A 349 14.48 71.14 0.74
C ALA A 349 15.66 71.79 1.48
N ALA A 350 16.89 71.58 0.98
CA ALA A 350 18.12 72.12 1.55
C ALA A 350 18.30 73.63 1.28
N THR A 351 17.58 74.19 0.29
CA THR A 351 17.61 75.61 -0.04
C THR A 351 16.19 76.12 -0.26
N ALA A 352 15.90 77.34 0.20
CA ALA A 352 14.59 77.95 0.03
C ALA A 352 14.25 78.10 -1.46
N GLY A 353 13.13 77.51 -1.88
CA GLY A 353 12.69 77.48 -3.27
C GLY A 353 12.98 76.17 -4.03
N ASP A 354 13.67 75.20 -3.41
CA ASP A 354 13.80 73.85 -3.98
C ASP A 354 12.47 73.09 -3.88
N VAL A 355 12.06 72.45 -4.98
CA VAL A 355 10.91 71.53 -5.00
C VAL A 355 11.44 70.10 -5.09
N VAL A 356 11.17 69.31 -4.05
CA VAL A 356 11.61 67.91 -3.93
C VAL A 356 10.42 67.00 -4.21
N THR A 357 10.58 66.08 -5.17
CA THR A 357 9.54 65.11 -5.55
C THR A 357 10.13 63.69 -5.50
N LEU A 358 9.49 62.78 -4.77
CA LEU A 358 9.88 61.37 -4.75
C LEU A 358 9.58 60.72 -6.10
N ILE A 359 10.57 60.04 -6.67
CA ILE A 359 10.45 59.28 -7.92
C ILE A 359 10.04 57.84 -7.61
N GLY A 360 10.66 57.24 -6.59
CA GLY A 360 10.40 55.87 -6.16
C GLY A 360 11.52 55.30 -5.31
N ASP A 361 11.35 54.03 -4.95
CA ASP A 361 12.27 53.31 -4.07
C ASP A 361 13.21 52.42 -4.89
N VAL A 362 14.51 52.53 -4.65
CA VAL A 362 15.53 51.60 -5.14
C VAL A 362 15.60 50.46 -4.12
N GLN A 363 15.25 49.25 -4.54
CA GLN A 363 15.24 48.08 -3.66
C GLN A 363 16.65 47.71 -3.18
N ALA A 364 16.75 47.21 -1.95
CA ALA A 364 18.00 46.67 -1.43
C ALA A 364 18.41 45.43 -2.23
N VAL A 365 19.71 45.33 -2.50
CA VAL A 365 20.31 44.20 -3.23
C VAL A 365 21.48 43.62 -2.45
N CYS A 366 21.64 42.32 -2.55
CA CYS A 366 22.80 41.60 -2.04
C CYS A 366 23.80 41.44 -3.19
N THR A 367 25.03 41.94 -3.03
CA THR A 367 26.13 41.75 -3.99
C THR A 367 27.16 40.78 -3.42
N GLN A 368 27.91 40.11 -4.28
CA GLN A 368 28.98 39.19 -3.90
C GLN A 368 30.27 39.59 -4.59
N ASP A 369 31.24 40.15 -3.86
CA ASP A 369 32.49 40.61 -4.46
C ASP A 369 33.60 39.54 -4.44
N THR A 370 33.36 38.40 -3.79
CA THR A 370 34.30 37.26 -3.72
C THR A 370 33.57 35.95 -4.00
N PRO A 371 34.05 35.10 -4.94
CA PRO A 371 33.51 33.77 -5.17
C PRO A 371 33.52 32.95 -3.87
N THR A 372 32.40 32.32 -3.53
CA THR A 372 32.34 31.33 -2.45
C THR A 372 32.05 29.94 -3.00
N THR A 373 32.58 28.92 -2.33
CA THR A 373 32.33 27.52 -2.66
C THR A 373 31.27 26.93 -1.72
N ILE A 374 30.35 26.14 -2.26
CA ILE A 374 29.28 25.48 -1.50
C ILE A 374 29.42 23.97 -1.73
N ALA A 375 29.60 23.22 -0.65
CA ALA A 375 29.73 21.77 -0.71
C ALA A 375 28.36 21.10 -0.93
N TRP A 376 28.38 19.96 -1.63
CA TRP A 376 27.22 19.09 -1.74
C TRP A 376 27.00 18.32 -0.45
N THR A 377 25.75 18.11 -0.08
CA THR A 377 25.35 17.30 1.07
C THR A 377 24.89 15.94 0.58
N GLU A 378 25.43 14.88 1.17
CA GLU A 378 25.06 13.50 0.86
C GLU A 378 23.60 13.24 1.25
N GLY A 379 22.86 12.61 0.33
CA GLY A 379 21.45 12.26 0.48
C GLY A 379 21.25 10.75 0.62
N VAL A 380 20.24 10.24 -0.08
CA VAL A 380 19.88 8.81 -0.05
C VAL A 380 20.71 7.99 -1.04
N THR A 381 20.95 6.72 -0.70
CA THR A 381 21.49 5.74 -1.64
C THR A 381 20.38 5.26 -2.58
N CYS A 382 20.72 5.14 -3.86
CA CYS A 382 19.85 4.74 -4.94
C CYS A 382 20.53 3.64 -5.77
N THR A 383 19.77 2.96 -6.61
CA THR A 383 20.27 1.92 -7.50
C THR A 383 19.85 2.20 -8.94
N LYS A 384 20.76 1.91 -9.87
CA LYS A 384 20.47 1.75 -11.30
C LYS A 384 20.72 0.31 -11.70
N ALA A 385 19.99 -0.19 -12.69
CA ALA A 385 20.21 -1.52 -13.25
C ALA A 385 21.00 -1.44 -14.56
N LEU A 386 21.81 -2.45 -14.84
CA LEU A 386 22.59 -2.62 -16.06
C LEU A 386 21.96 -3.70 -16.94
N LYS A 387 21.87 -3.42 -18.24
CA LYS A 387 21.40 -4.37 -19.24
C LYS A 387 22.39 -4.46 -20.40
N SER A 388 22.72 -5.68 -20.82
CA SER A 388 23.66 -5.95 -21.91
C SER A 388 22.93 -6.19 -23.23
N TYR A 389 23.42 -5.57 -24.30
CA TYR A 389 22.95 -5.76 -25.66
C TYR A 389 24.10 -6.25 -26.55
N SER A 390 23.76 -7.05 -27.55
CA SER A 390 24.71 -7.51 -28.56
C SER A 390 24.27 -7.15 -29.98
N ILE A 391 25.25 -6.96 -30.86
CA ILE A 391 25.05 -6.75 -32.29
C ILE A 391 26.09 -7.57 -33.05
N SER A 392 25.68 -8.24 -34.12
CA SER A 392 26.59 -8.97 -35.00
C SER A 392 26.71 -8.25 -36.34
N LEU A 393 27.92 -7.87 -36.71
CA LEU A 393 28.20 -7.16 -37.96
C LEU A 393 29.15 -7.97 -38.84
N LYS A 394 28.87 -8.00 -40.14
CA LYS A 394 29.75 -8.59 -41.14
C LYS A 394 30.81 -7.58 -41.53
N ASN A 395 32.07 -7.96 -41.41
CA ASN A 395 33.22 -7.13 -41.77
C ASN A 395 33.46 -7.18 -43.29
N ASP A 396 33.76 -6.03 -43.90
CA ASP A 396 34.08 -5.94 -45.34
C ASP A 396 35.40 -6.65 -45.68
N VAL A 397 36.34 -6.70 -44.72
CA VAL A 397 37.58 -7.47 -44.79
C VAL A 397 37.72 -8.25 -43.49
N CYS A 398 37.95 -9.56 -43.60
CA CYS A 398 38.14 -10.43 -42.44
C CYS A 398 39.35 -9.95 -41.62
N GLY A 399 39.10 -9.44 -40.40
CA GLY A 399 40.13 -8.88 -39.50
C GLY A 399 40.02 -7.37 -39.25
N ASN A 400 39.29 -6.62 -40.08
CA ASN A 400 38.98 -5.21 -39.82
C ASN A 400 37.58 -5.09 -39.21
N GLY A 401 37.51 -5.06 -37.88
CA GLY A 401 36.27 -4.89 -37.14
C GLY A 401 35.79 -3.42 -37.09
N PHE A 402 34.56 -3.22 -36.65
CA PHE A 402 33.92 -1.91 -36.45
C PHE A 402 34.09 -1.34 -35.03
N LEU A 403 34.99 -1.86 -34.19
CA LEU A 403 35.07 -1.50 -32.77
C LEU A 403 35.23 0.01 -32.55
N THR A 404 36.18 0.66 -33.21
CA THR A 404 36.42 2.11 -33.07
C THR A 404 35.23 2.93 -33.55
N ALA A 405 34.64 2.55 -34.69
CA ALA A 405 33.47 3.25 -35.24
C ALA A 405 32.23 3.09 -34.34
N LEU A 406 32.06 1.93 -33.71
CA LEU A 406 30.99 1.72 -32.73
C LEU A 406 31.26 2.50 -31.43
N GLN A 407 32.50 2.54 -30.95
CA GLN A 407 32.86 3.34 -29.77
C GLN A 407 32.59 4.84 -29.98
N GLU A 408 32.85 5.37 -31.18
CA GLU A 408 32.51 6.75 -31.55
C GLU A 408 31.00 6.96 -31.69
N ALA A 409 30.27 6.01 -32.30
CA ALA A 409 28.83 6.15 -32.54
C ALA A 409 27.97 6.07 -31.27
N TYR A 410 28.44 5.36 -30.24
CA TYR A 410 27.73 5.16 -28.96
C TYR A 410 28.41 5.89 -27.79
N GLU A 411 29.28 6.87 -28.08
CA GLU A 411 29.91 7.71 -27.07
C GLU A 411 28.84 8.40 -26.20
N GLY A 412 28.90 8.19 -24.88
CA GLY A 412 27.94 8.72 -23.91
C GLY A 412 26.74 7.82 -23.57
N ILE A 413 26.58 6.66 -24.24
CA ILE A 413 25.52 5.68 -23.91
C ILE A 413 26.09 4.49 -23.13
N GLY A 414 27.26 3.99 -23.53
CA GLY A 414 27.92 2.84 -22.90
C GLY A 414 29.24 2.52 -23.57
N THR A 415 30.04 1.63 -22.97
CA THR A 415 31.32 1.21 -23.57
C THR A 415 31.11 -0.01 -24.45
N VAL A 416 31.39 0.12 -25.75
CA VAL A 416 31.32 -1.01 -26.68
C VAL A 416 32.56 -1.88 -26.54
N THR A 417 32.36 -3.18 -26.34
CA THR A 417 33.41 -4.20 -26.31
C THR A 417 33.25 -5.17 -27.48
N GLN A 418 34.36 -5.74 -27.94
CA GLN A 418 34.37 -6.73 -29.00
C GLN A 418 34.33 -8.15 -28.42
N GLY A 419 33.39 -8.95 -28.91
CA GLY A 419 33.27 -10.38 -28.63
C GLY A 419 33.96 -11.25 -29.67
N ASP A 420 33.43 -12.46 -29.85
CA ASP A 420 33.99 -13.43 -30.78
C ASP A 420 33.87 -13.01 -32.24
N THR A 421 34.89 -13.40 -33.02
CA THR A 421 34.92 -13.20 -34.47
C THR A 421 34.92 -14.55 -35.18
N ASN A 422 33.88 -14.82 -35.97
CA ASN A 422 33.83 -15.99 -36.80
C ASN A 422 34.66 -15.77 -38.07
N ALA A 423 35.84 -16.40 -38.12
CA ALA A 423 36.77 -16.28 -39.25
C ALA A 423 36.24 -16.85 -40.57
N SER A 424 35.27 -17.77 -40.54
CA SER A 424 34.70 -18.40 -41.75
C SER A 424 33.61 -17.55 -42.40
N THR A 425 32.86 -16.77 -41.61
CA THR A 425 31.78 -15.89 -42.09
C THR A 425 32.13 -14.41 -42.03
N CYS A 426 33.32 -14.09 -41.51
CA CYS A 426 33.84 -12.74 -41.29
C CYS A 426 32.85 -11.83 -40.55
N THR A 427 32.15 -12.41 -39.58
CA THR A 427 31.19 -11.73 -38.71
C THR A 427 31.78 -11.59 -37.32
N THR A 428 31.71 -10.39 -36.75
CA THR A 428 32.16 -10.08 -35.39
C THR A 428 30.96 -9.69 -34.54
N GLN A 429 30.89 -10.22 -33.32
CA GLN A 429 29.91 -9.81 -32.32
C GLN A 429 30.49 -8.67 -31.46
N TYR A 430 29.65 -7.69 -31.14
CA TYR A 430 29.97 -6.59 -30.24
C TYR A 430 28.93 -6.53 -29.11
N PHE A 431 29.36 -6.07 -27.94
CA PHE A 431 28.52 -5.92 -26.75
C PHE A 431 28.54 -4.48 -26.25
N ILE A 432 27.42 -4.03 -25.70
CA ILE A 432 27.30 -2.75 -24.99
C ILE A 432 26.47 -2.94 -23.72
N GLU A 433 26.94 -2.38 -22.61
CA GLU A 433 26.20 -2.32 -21.35
C GLU A 433 25.56 -0.95 -21.20
N ILE A 434 24.29 -0.92 -20.81
CA ILE A 434 23.47 0.30 -20.70
C ILE A 434 22.84 0.34 -19.32
N GLU A 435 22.95 1.49 -18.68
CA GLU A 435 22.29 1.79 -17.41
C GLU A 435 20.80 2.13 -17.60
N SER A 436 19.98 1.90 -16.58
CA SER A 436 18.59 2.32 -16.58
C SER A 436 18.45 3.85 -16.64
N ASP A 437 17.42 4.31 -17.35
CA ASP A 437 17.08 5.73 -17.47
C ASP A 437 16.60 6.29 -16.13
N ASN A 438 15.88 5.47 -15.37
CA ASN A 438 15.42 5.82 -14.03
C ASN A 438 16.39 5.33 -12.95
N THR A 439 16.52 6.13 -11.90
CA THR A 439 17.24 5.79 -10.67
C THR A 439 16.22 5.50 -9.58
N TYR A 440 16.39 4.41 -8.86
CA TYR A 440 15.45 3.97 -7.85
C TYR A 440 16.05 4.13 -6.44
N CYS A 441 15.40 4.91 -5.57
CA CYS A 441 15.98 5.34 -4.29
C CYS A 441 15.25 4.80 -3.05
N GLU A 442 14.32 3.85 -3.20
CA GLU A 442 13.46 3.40 -2.09
C GLU A 442 13.52 1.88 -1.85
N PRO A 443 14.07 1.40 -0.73
CA PRO A 443 14.37 -0.03 -0.56
C PRO A 443 13.16 -0.96 -0.37
N CYS A 444 11.92 -0.44 -0.31
CA CYS A 444 10.73 -1.20 0.10
C CYS A 444 9.67 -1.42 -0.99
N THR A 445 9.96 -1.07 -2.24
CA THR A 445 9.04 -1.25 -3.37
C THR A 445 9.73 -2.01 -4.50
N ASP A 446 8.96 -2.77 -5.27
CA ASP A 446 9.48 -3.54 -6.40
C ASP A 446 10.03 -2.58 -7.47
N ALA A 447 11.35 -2.52 -7.60
CA ALA A 447 12.04 -1.61 -8.51
C ALA A 447 11.72 -1.97 -9.98
N THR A 448 11.01 -1.08 -10.67
CA THR A 448 10.74 -1.22 -12.12
C THR A 448 11.71 -0.34 -12.89
N TYR A 449 12.71 -0.94 -13.55
CA TYR A 449 13.72 -0.22 -14.34
C TYR A 449 13.28 -0.03 -15.79
N THR A 450 13.49 1.16 -16.34
CA THR A 450 13.25 1.50 -17.75
C THR A 450 14.56 1.64 -18.50
N PHE A 451 14.62 1.11 -19.72
CA PHE A 451 15.80 1.15 -20.58
C PHE A 451 15.43 1.70 -21.95
N THR A 452 16.25 2.64 -22.45
CA THR A 452 16.19 3.08 -23.83
C THR A 452 17.05 2.17 -24.71
N LEU A 453 16.44 1.61 -25.76
CA LEU A 453 17.14 0.73 -26.70
C LEU A 453 18.19 1.54 -27.50
N PRO A 454 19.42 1.02 -27.71
CA PRO A 454 20.38 1.65 -28.61
C PRO A 454 19.80 1.91 -30.00
N GLN A 455 20.22 3.03 -30.59
CA GLN A 455 19.94 3.28 -32.00
C GLN A 455 20.54 2.16 -32.88
N PRO A 456 19.88 1.76 -33.98
CA PRO A 456 20.46 0.78 -34.89
C PRO A 456 21.73 1.31 -35.57
N TYR A 457 22.74 0.44 -35.78
CA TYR A 457 23.94 0.78 -36.53
C TYR A 457 23.84 0.24 -37.96
N ASN A 458 23.87 1.10 -38.98
CA ASN A 458 23.83 0.71 -40.40
C ASN A 458 22.69 -0.28 -40.76
N GLY A 459 21.53 -0.13 -40.12
CA GLY A 459 20.35 -0.99 -40.34
C GLY A 459 20.33 -2.30 -39.54
N SER A 460 21.39 -2.61 -38.80
CA SER A 460 21.42 -3.72 -37.83
C SER A 460 20.96 -3.22 -36.45
N ILE A 461 20.00 -3.92 -35.85
CA ILE A 461 19.47 -3.62 -34.52
C ILE A 461 20.29 -4.31 -33.43
N TRP A 462 20.37 -3.68 -32.26
CA TRP A 462 20.90 -4.31 -31.07
C TRP A 462 19.87 -5.28 -30.48
N THR A 463 20.31 -6.48 -30.17
CA THR A 463 19.49 -7.53 -29.55
C THR A 463 19.88 -7.70 -28.09
N GLU A 464 18.89 -7.73 -27.20
CA GLU A 464 19.11 -7.99 -25.77
C GLU A 464 19.80 -9.34 -25.59
N VAL A 465 20.90 -9.34 -24.84
CA VAL A 465 21.54 -10.59 -24.43
C VAL A 465 20.71 -11.14 -23.28
N ALA A 466 20.19 -12.36 -23.43
CA ALA A 466 19.53 -13.04 -22.33
C ALA A 466 20.54 -13.20 -21.20
N VAL A 467 20.28 -12.51 -20.10
CA VAL A 467 21.11 -12.59 -18.90
C VAL A 467 20.68 -13.85 -18.16
N ASP A 468 21.41 -14.96 -18.35
CA ASP A 468 21.37 -16.11 -17.44
C ASP A 468 22.13 -15.75 -16.14
N THR A 469 21.66 -14.72 -15.42
CA THR A 469 22.12 -14.48 -14.04
C THR A 469 21.24 -15.27 -13.10
N THR A 470 21.37 -16.59 -13.16
CA THR A 470 21.04 -17.40 -12.01
C THR A 470 22.06 -17.05 -10.92
N GLY A 471 21.59 -16.61 -9.76
CA GLY A 471 22.49 -16.23 -8.67
C GLY A 471 23.40 -17.41 -8.29
N VAL A 472 24.64 -17.12 -7.89
CA VAL A 472 25.56 -18.17 -7.43
C VAL A 472 25.13 -18.59 -6.02
N GLY A 473 25.06 -19.90 -5.75
CA GLY A 473 24.67 -20.43 -4.44
C GLY A 473 23.17 -20.33 -4.11
N CYS A 474 22.30 -20.14 -5.10
CA CYS A 474 20.86 -20.03 -4.86
C CYS A 474 20.25 -21.30 -4.26
N VAL A 475 19.35 -21.11 -3.30
CA VAL A 475 18.33 -22.07 -2.89
C VAL A 475 16.99 -21.63 -3.47
N CYS A 476 16.31 -22.54 -4.16
CA CYS A 476 15.07 -22.22 -4.88
C CYS A 476 13.92 -23.12 -4.42
N GLY A 477 12.71 -22.56 -4.50
CA GLY A 477 11.46 -23.24 -4.21
C GLY A 477 10.31 -22.64 -5.01
N VAL A 478 9.20 -23.37 -5.07
CA VAL A 478 7.95 -22.93 -5.68
C VAL A 478 6.89 -22.87 -4.59
N GLN A 479 6.22 -21.73 -4.49
CA GLN A 479 5.09 -21.52 -3.61
C GLN A 479 3.79 -21.68 -4.38
N PHE A 480 2.91 -22.52 -3.87
CA PHE A 480 1.54 -22.72 -4.33
C PHE A 480 0.59 -22.04 -3.35
N GLU A 481 -0.14 -21.05 -3.85
CA GLU A 481 -1.15 -20.30 -3.11
C GLU A 481 -2.53 -20.63 -3.67
N SER A 482 -3.44 -21.04 -2.80
CA SER A 482 -4.83 -21.31 -3.19
C SER A 482 -5.59 -20.02 -3.47
N ALA A 483 -6.35 -20.00 -4.57
CA ALA A 483 -7.23 -18.89 -4.90
C ALA A 483 -8.45 -18.90 -3.96
N TYR A 484 -8.67 -17.80 -3.25
CA TYR A 484 -9.90 -17.58 -2.51
C TYR A 484 -10.96 -16.99 -3.45
N VAL A 485 -12.01 -17.75 -3.76
CA VAL A 485 -13.09 -17.26 -4.63
C VAL A 485 -14.18 -16.62 -3.79
N GLN A 486 -14.03 -15.32 -3.49
CA GLN A 486 -15.12 -14.51 -2.93
C GLN A 486 -15.95 -13.94 -4.08
N ARG A 487 -17.17 -14.44 -4.29
CA ARG A 487 -18.11 -13.81 -5.23
C ARG A 487 -18.79 -12.64 -4.53
N GLU A 488 -18.47 -11.42 -4.95
CA GLU A 488 -19.18 -10.22 -4.53
C GLU A 488 -20.67 -10.35 -4.88
N ARG A 489 -21.56 -10.09 -3.91
CA ARG A 489 -23.00 -10.03 -4.14
C ARG A 489 -23.56 -8.70 -3.66
N LYS A 490 -24.56 -8.23 -4.40
CA LYS A 490 -25.49 -7.17 -3.99
C LYS A 490 -26.84 -7.80 -3.71
N GLU A 491 -27.55 -7.29 -2.71
CA GLU A 491 -28.80 -7.87 -2.19
C GLU A 491 -30.01 -7.77 -3.14
N CYS A 492 -29.85 -7.17 -4.32
CA CYS A 492 -30.98 -6.54 -4.98
C CYS A 492 -32.08 -7.48 -5.48
N PHE A 493 -31.87 -8.78 -5.73
CA PHE A 493 -32.95 -9.66 -6.25
C PHE A 493 -32.87 -11.16 -5.91
N PHE A 494 -31.96 -11.61 -5.04
CA PHE A 494 -31.81 -13.04 -4.73
C PHE A 494 -31.77 -13.32 -3.23
N ASP A 495 -32.38 -14.43 -2.82
CA ASP A 495 -32.37 -14.86 -1.42
C ASP A 495 -30.94 -15.05 -0.89
N ALA A 496 -30.72 -14.70 0.37
CA ALA A 496 -29.45 -14.91 1.05
C ALA A 496 -29.27 -16.41 1.29
N VAL A 497 -28.53 -17.08 0.40
CA VAL A 497 -28.17 -18.49 0.55
C VAL A 497 -26.94 -18.59 1.46
N SER A 498 -26.97 -19.49 2.44
CA SER A 498 -25.81 -19.87 3.27
C SER A 498 -24.78 -20.59 2.39
N TYR A 499 -23.96 -19.84 1.68
CA TYR A 499 -22.83 -20.44 0.98
C TYR A 499 -21.63 -20.42 1.93
N GLU A 500 -21.20 -21.61 2.35
CA GLU A 500 -19.91 -21.79 3.02
C GLU A 500 -18.84 -21.41 2.01
N VAL A 501 -18.19 -20.27 2.21
CA VAL A 501 -17.04 -19.90 1.38
C VAL A 501 -15.88 -20.80 1.81
N GLU A 502 -15.81 -21.98 1.18
CA GLU A 502 -14.78 -22.95 1.46
C GLU A 502 -13.49 -22.62 0.70
N PRO A 503 -12.37 -22.39 1.40
CA PRO A 503 -11.05 -22.32 0.78
C PRO A 503 -10.62 -23.66 0.17
N LEU A 504 -9.79 -23.59 -0.87
CA LEU A 504 -9.20 -24.75 -1.54
C LEU A 504 -8.03 -25.31 -0.72
N PHE A 505 -7.98 -26.62 -0.59
CA PHE A 505 -6.84 -27.32 0.00
C PHE A 505 -5.86 -27.73 -1.09
N ILE A 506 -4.57 -27.57 -0.81
CA ILE A 506 -3.48 -27.93 -1.71
C ILE A 506 -2.64 -29.01 -1.03
N ASN A 507 -2.37 -30.10 -1.73
CA ASN A 507 -1.37 -31.08 -1.37
C ASN A 507 -0.41 -31.30 -2.54
N VAL A 508 0.89 -31.27 -2.27
CA VAL A 508 1.96 -31.50 -3.25
C VAL A 508 2.73 -32.73 -2.82
N SER A 509 2.85 -33.72 -3.69
CA SER A 509 3.58 -34.97 -3.40
C SER A 509 4.45 -35.40 -4.58
N SER A 510 5.57 -36.10 -4.31
CA SER A 510 6.38 -36.71 -5.37
C SER A 510 5.80 -38.04 -5.88
N LYS A 511 4.88 -38.64 -5.12
CA LYS A 511 4.21 -39.90 -5.44
C LYS A 511 2.72 -39.69 -5.69
N ASN A 512 2.14 -40.56 -6.52
CA ASN A 512 0.71 -40.57 -6.77
C ASN A 512 -0.03 -40.86 -5.45
N PRO A 513 -0.92 -39.99 -4.96
CA PRO A 513 -1.69 -40.24 -3.74
C PRO A 513 -2.67 -41.41 -3.87
N GLU A 514 -2.97 -41.89 -5.09
CA GLU A 514 -3.91 -43.00 -5.34
C GLU A 514 -3.25 -44.39 -5.35
N ASP A 515 -1.92 -44.47 -5.54
CA ASP A 515 -1.14 -45.73 -5.54
C ASP A 515 -0.21 -45.77 -4.33
N ILE A 516 -0.68 -46.33 -3.21
CA ILE A 516 0.13 -46.45 -1.99
C ILE A 516 0.97 -47.75 -2.03
N ASP A 517 2.20 -47.66 -2.56
CA ASP A 517 3.21 -48.70 -2.36
C ASP A 517 3.97 -48.47 -1.04
N TYR A 518 3.67 -49.30 -0.05
CA TYR A 518 4.25 -49.24 1.30
C TYR A 518 5.70 -49.76 1.40
N SER A 519 6.29 -50.25 0.30
CA SER A 519 7.64 -50.83 0.30
C SER A 519 8.79 -49.80 0.27
N GLU A 520 8.49 -48.54 -0.05
CA GLU A 520 9.45 -47.42 -0.10
C GLU A 520 9.08 -46.30 0.87
N LEU A 521 9.04 -46.61 2.16
CA LEU A 521 8.95 -45.62 3.22
C LEU A 521 10.37 -45.17 3.60
N CYS A 522 10.95 -44.19 2.90
CA CYS A 522 11.89 -43.19 3.43
C CYS A 522 12.47 -42.30 2.31
N ILE A 523 12.39 -40.98 2.53
CA ILE A 523 12.97 -39.84 1.78
C ILE A 523 12.13 -39.36 0.57
N PRO A 524 11.40 -38.23 0.68
CA PRO A 524 10.77 -37.59 -0.47
C PRO A 524 11.83 -37.00 -1.42
N ASP A 525 11.59 -37.04 -2.73
CA ASP A 525 12.53 -36.52 -3.75
C ASP A 525 12.77 -35.01 -3.65
N PHE A 526 11.84 -34.29 -3.02
CA PHE A 526 11.94 -32.86 -2.72
C PHE A 526 11.20 -32.54 -1.41
N PRO A 527 11.67 -31.55 -0.64
CA PRO A 527 11.01 -31.14 0.59
C PRO A 527 9.72 -30.37 0.28
N VAL A 528 8.64 -30.67 1.01
CA VAL A 528 7.36 -29.94 0.95
C VAL A 528 7.03 -29.42 2.34
N THR A 529 6.70 -28.13 2.45
CA THR A 529 6.37 -27.46 3.71
C THR A 529 5.02 -26.75 3.59
N ILE A 530 4.08 -27.05 4.49
CA ILE A 530 2.85 -26.27 4.63
C ILE A 530 3.17 -25.05 5.48
N VAL A 531 3.26 -23.88 4.85
CA VAL A 531 3.60 -22.62 5.52
C VAL A 531 2.38 -21.99 6.17
N GLN A 532 1.23 -22.11 5.51
CA GLN A 532 -0.01 -21.52 5.97
C GLN A 532 -1.15 -22.52 5.81
N GLY A 533 -1.77 -22.86 6.93
CA GLY A 533 -2.99 -23.64 6.95
C GLY A 533 -4.22 -22.80 6.60
N VAL A 534 -5.26 -23.49 6.16
CA VAL A 534 -6.54 -22.92 5.81
C VAL A 534 -7.32 -22.44 7.05
N LYS A 535 -7.96 -21.28 6.96
CA LYS A 535 -8.94 -20.83 7.97
C LYS A 535 -10.27 -20.47 7.31
N TYR A 536 -11.34 -21.09 7.80
CA TYR A 536 -12.70 -20.77 7.38
C TYR A 536 -13.12 -19.39 7.86
N ALA A 537 -13.92 -18.70 7.04
CA ALA A 537 -14.58 -17.47 7.46
C ALA A 537 -15.60 -17.77 8.58
N LYS A 538 -15.62 -16.96 9.63
CA LYS A 538 -16.65 -17.02 10.68
C LYS A 538 -17.27 -15.63 10.86
N GLY A 539 -18.59 -15.59 11.01
CA GLY A 539 -19.32 -14.35 11.24
C GLY A 539 -19.54 -13.50 9.97
N TYR A 540 -19.50 -14.09 8.78
CA TYR A 540 -19.76 -13.34 7.54
C TYR A 540 -21.21 -12.89 7.46
N GLY A 541 -21.45 -11.61 7.17
CA GLY A 541 -22.77 -10.97 7.25
C GLY A 541 -23.88 -11.71 6.50
N SER A 542 -23.62 -12.19 5.28
CA SER A 542 -24.63 -12.94 4.52
C SER A 542 -25.01 -14.28 5.17
N SER A 543 -24.05 -14.99 5.78
CA SER A 543 -24.29 -16.27 6.48
C SER A 543 -25.02 -16.02 7.81
N VAL A 544 -24.64 -14.96 8.54
CA VAL A 544 -25.33 -14.52 9.76
C VAL A 544 -26.80 -14.22 9.45
N LEU A 545 -27.07 -13.46 8.39
CA LEU A 545 -28.43 -13.17 7.94
C LEU A 545 -29.23 -14.44 7.62
N SER A 546 -28.67 -15.33 6.78
CA SER A 546 -29.39 -16.51 6.28
C SER A 546 -29.63 -17.58 7.36
N GLU A 547 -28.63 -17.89 8.18
CA GLU A 547 -28.67 -19.02 9.10
C GLU A 547 -29.23 -18.69 10.48
N ARG A 548 -29.25 -17.42 10.87
CA ARG A 548 -29.48 -17.05 12.28
C ARG A 548 -30.62 -16.05 12.44
N VAL A 549 -30.69 -15.06 11.56
CA VAL A 549 -31.68 -13.98 11.66
C VAL A 549 -32.99 -14.38 11.01
N LYS A 550 -32.94 -14.87 9.76
CA LYS A 550 -34.14 -15.37 9.08
C LYS A 550 -34.79 -16.52 9.84
N LEU A 551 -33.97 -17.46 10.35
CA LEU A 551 -34.46 -18.55 11.20
C LEU A 551 -35.05 -18.04 12.52
N SER A 552 -34.48 -17.02 13.16
CA SER A 552 -35.06 -16.46 14.38
C SER A 552 -36.38 -15.72 14.12
N ASN A 553 -36.46 -14.95 13.04
CA ASN A 553 -37.67 -14.20 12.66
C ASN A 553 -38.82 -15.09 12.16
N SER A 554 -38.52 -16.24 11.55
CA SER A 554 -39.54 -17.20 11.11
C SER A 554 -40.31 -17.79 12.29
N TYR A 555 -39.67 -18.02 13.44
CA TYR A 555 -40.35 -18.47 14.67
C TYR A 555 -41.38 -17.47 15.19
N PHE A 556 -41.19 -16.17 14.97
CA PHE A 556 -42.15 -15.14 15.35
C PHE A 556 -43.29 -14.94 14.33
N ASN A 557 -43.44 -15.85 13.36
CA ASN A 557 -44.44 -15.78 12.28
C ASN A 557 -44.36 -14.52 11.40
N ARG A 558 -43.16 -13.93 11.29
CA ARG A 558 -42.91 -12.68 10.54
C ARG A 558 -42.40 -12.96 9.13
N HIS A 559 -43.21 -13.63 8.32
CA HIS A 559 -42.87 -14.03 6.94
C HIS A 559 -42.41 -12.85 6.06
N TRP A 560 -43.05 -11.68 6.19
CA TRP A 560 -42.71 -10.44 5.49
C TRP A 560 -41.33 -9.84 5.82
N SER A 561 -40.69 -10.29 6.91
CA SER A 561 -39.33 -9.86 7.29
C SER A 561 -38.22 -10.75 6.72
N THR A 562 -38.59 -11.83 6.03
CA THR A 562 -37.65 -12.85 5.53
C THR A 562 -37.35 -12.71 4.05
N ASP A 563 -38.28 -12.24 3.23
CA ASP A 563 -38.07 -12.02 1.79
C ASP A 563 -37.39 -10.65 1.54
N PRO A 564 -36.21 -10.61 0.88
CA PRO A 564 -35.54 -9.36 0.53
C PRO A 564 -36.38 -8.42 -0.35
N ALA A 565 -37.18 -8.94 -1.28
CA ALA A 565 -37.96 -8.13 -2.22
C ALA A 565 -39.16 -7.46 -1.54
N GLU A 566 -39.85 -8.18 -0.66
CA GLU A 566 -40.93 -7.59 0.16
C GLU A 566 -40.36 -6.54 1.13
N ARG A 567 -39.19 -6.83 1.69
CA ARG A 567 -38.51 -5.93 2.61
C ARG A 567 -38.07 -4.62 1.93
N ASP A 568 -37.49 -4.69 0.73
CA ASP A 568 -37.12 -3.52 -0.09
C ASP A 568 -38.35 -2.71 -0.51
N ALA A 569 -39.42 -3.38 -0.96
CA ALA A 569 -40.68 -2.73 -1.30
C ALA A 569 -41.33 -1.99 -0.11
N MET A 570 -41.08 -2.46 1.11
CA MET A 570 -41.51 -1.81 2.36
C MET A 570 -40.47 -0.83 2.92
N GLY A 571 -39.30 -0.70 2.28
CA GLY A 571 -38.20 0.14 2.75
C GLY A 571 -37.70 -0.24 4.15
N TYR A 572 -37.76 -1.52 4.50
CA TYR A 572 -37.28 -2.03 5.79
C TYR A 572 -35.85 -2.56 5.60
N GLU A 573 -34.94 -2.30 6.53
CA GLU A 573 -33.59 -2.86 6.51
C GLU A 573 -33.35 -3.66 7.79
N LEU A 574 -32.48 -4.67 7.72
CA LEU A 574 -32.13 -5.48 8.89
C LEU A 574 -30.88 -4.96 9.62
N GLY A 575 -30.33 -3.83 9.18
CA GLY A 575 -29.17 -3.19 9.81
C GLY A 575 -27.92 -4.06 9.80
N ILE A 576 -27.73 -4.89 8.76
CA ILE A 576 -26.57 -5.76 8.57
C ILE A 576 -25.84 -5.41 7.27
N ASP A 577 -24.52 -5.29 7.36
CA ASP A 577 -23.64 -5.28 6.20
C ASP A 577 -23.36 -6.73 5.78
N LEU A 578 -23.87 -7.11 4.62
CA LEU A 578 -23.74 -8.47 4.07
C LEU A 578 -22.29 -8.86 3.79
N GLN A 579 -21.42 -7.87 3.56
CA GLN A 579 -20.00 -8.08 3.29
C GLN A 579 -19.15 -7.93 4.56
N GLY A 580 -19.75 -7.43 5.65
CA GLY A 580 -19.14 -7.26 6.95
C GLY A 580 -18.87 -8.57 7.68
N TYR A 581 -18.04 -8.47 8.72
CA TYR A 581 -17.75 -9.55 9.65
C TYR A 581 -18.26 -9.19 11.05
N TYR A 582 -18.88 -10.16 11.71
CA TYR A 582 -19.55 -9.97 13.00
C TYR A 582 -19.04 -10.95 14.06
N ASP A 583 -18.75 -10.43 15.24
CA ASP A 583 -18.50 -11.23 16.44
C ASP A 583 -19.83 -11.75 17.00
N GLU A 584 -19.87 -13.01 17.40
CA GLU A 584 -21.06 -13.67 17.93
C GLU A 584 -20.97 -13.81 19.46
N TYR A 585 -21.97 -13.34 20.18
CA TYR A 585 -22.12 -13.56 21.62
C TYR A 585 -23.46 -14.23 21.91
N SER A 586 -23.45 -15.36 22.61
CA SER A 586 -24.65 -16.12 22.94
C SER A 586 -24.85 -16.21 24.45
N LEU A 587 -26.03 -15.78 24.90
CA LEU A 587 -26.47 -15.84 26.29
C LEU A 587 -27.61 -16.85 26.42
N THR A 588 -27.43 -17.83 27.31
CA THR A 588 -28.45 -18.83 27.64
C THR A 588 -28.94 -18.62 29.07
N TYR A 589 -30.25 -18.49 29.26
CA TYR A 589 -30.86 -18.15 30.54
C TYR A 589 -32.24 -18.78 30.74
N LEU A 590 -32.65 -18.93 32.00
CA LEU A 590 -33.96 -19.44 32.38
C LEU A 590 -34.93 -18.31 32.74
N VAL A 591 -36.12 -18.35 32.15
CA VAL A 591 -37.23 -17.44 32.45
C VAL A 591 -38.34 -18.24 33.13
N GLU A 592 -38.93 -17.66 34.18
CA GLU A 592 -40.08 -18.24 34.88
C GLU A 592 -41.36 -17.95 34.07
N MET A 593 -42.18 -18.98 33.82
CA MET A 593 -43.40 -18.78 33.03
C MET A 593 -44.45 -17.99 33.82
N PRO A 594 -45.08 -16.96 33.22
CA PRO A 594 -46.11 -16.15 33.88
C PRO A 594 -47.29 -16.98 34.42
N ASP A 595 -47.66 -18.05 33.70
CA ASP A 595 -48.83 -18.89 34.01
C ASP A 595 -48.50 -20.11 34.89
N ALA A 596 -47.24 -20.27 35.33
CA ALA A 596 -46.82 -21.40 36.16
C ALA A 596 -47.53 -21.45 37.52
N THR A 597 -48.08 -20.32 37.97
CA THR A 597 -48.86 -20.23 39.21
C THR A 597 -50.27 -20.81 39.10
N MET A 598 -50.81 -20.99 37.89
CA MET A 598 -52.18 -21.46 37.67
C MET A 598 -52.28 -22.92 37.23
N ALA A 599 -51.21 -23.50 36.64
CA ALA A 599 -51.25 -24.84 36.06
C ALA A 599 -50.68 -25.95 36.97
N SER A 600 -49.91 -25.62 38.01
CA SER A 600 -49.28 -26.64 38.89
C SER A 600 -49.72 -26.44 40.34
N GLY A 601 -50.70 -27.24 40.77
CA GLY A 601 -51.17 -27.32 42.17
C GLY A 601 -50.14 -27.82 43.19
N PHE A 602 -48.84 -27.84 42.85
CA PHE A 602 -47.75 -28.36 43.68
C PHE A 602 -46.61 -27.35 43.92
N GLY A 603 -46.78 -26.07 43.59
CA GLY A 603 -45.83 -25.02 43.99
C GLY A 603 -44.44 -25.11 43.35
N GLN A 604 -44.32 -25.77 42.20
CA GLN A 604 -43.08 -25.77 41.40
C GLN A 604 -43.20 -24.75 40.26
N SER A 605 -42.40 -23.69 40.32
CA SER A 605 -42.20 -22.75 39.21
C SER A 605 -41.64 -23.51 38.00
N GLN A 606 -42.35 -23.46 36.87
CA GLN A 606 -41.85 -24.00 35.61
C GLN A 606 -40.95 -22.95 34.94
N TYR A 607 -39.75 -23.37 34.56
CA TYR A 607 -38.78 -22.55 33.86
C TYR A 607 -38.68 -22.96 32.39
N GLN A 608 -38.51 -21.98 31.50
CA GLN A 608 -38.17 -22.18 30.09
C GLN A 608 -36.77 -21.64 29.81
N GLU A 609 -36.02 -22.37 28.98
CA GLU A 609 -34.68 -21.99 28.57
C GLU A 609 -34.72 -21.17 27.27
N PHE A 610 -34.10 -20.00 27.31
CA PHE A 610 -33.96 -19.08 26.18
C PHE A 610 -32.50 -19.00 25.78
N CYS A 611 -32.25 -18.91 24.47
CA CYS A 611 -30.93 -18.67 23.92
C CYS A 611 -30.99 -17.42 23.03
N SER A 612 -30.33 -16.36 23.48
CA SER A 612 -30.26 -15.09 22.76
C SER A 612 -28.85 -14.89 22.21
N THR A 613 -28.75 -14.68 20.90
CA THR A 613 -27.48 -14.45 20.20
C THR A 613 -27.40 -12.99 19.74
N PHE A 614 -26.26 -12.35 19.97
CA PHE A 614 -25.98 -10.95 19.67
C PHE A 614 -24.81 -10.87 18.69
N TYR A 615 -24.98 -10.13 17.61
CA TYR A 615 -23.98 -9.91 16.58
C TYR A 615 -23.54 -8.46 16.59
N PHE A 616 -22.24 -8.23 16.81
CA PHE A 616 -21.61 -6.90 16.74
C PHE A 616 -20.59 -6.89 15.61
N PRO A 617 -20.31 -5.75 14.96
CA PRO A 617 -19.25 -5.67 13.97
C PRO A 617 -17.92 -6.09 14.61
N ALA A 618 -17.04 -6.71 13.82
CA ALA A 618 -15.76 -7.25 14.29
C ALA A 618 -15.00 -6.25 15.17
N GLY A 619 -14.75 -6.62 16.43
CA GLY A 619 -14.02 -5.80 17.41
C GLY A 619 -14.84 -4.72 18.13
N GLN A 620 -16.13 -4.55 17.83
CA GLN A 620 -16.95 -3.48 18.40
C GLN A 620 -17.85 -3.91 19.57
N GLY A 621 -17.88 -5.19 19.94
CA GLY A 621 -18.73 -5.71 21.04
C GLY A 621 -18.14 -5.61 22.45
N ALA A 622 -17.01 -4.92 22.65
CA ALA A 622 -16.26 -4.94 23.91
C ALA A 622 -17.06 -4.41 25.10
N GLU A 623 -17.80 -3.30 24.92
CA GLU A 623 -18.64 -2.71 25.98
C GLU A 623 -19.76 -3.67 26.41
N PHE A 624 -20.39 -4.35 25.44
CA PHE A 624 -21.42 -5.36 25.70
C PHE A 624 -20.88 -6.54 26.50
N VAL A 625 -19.72 -7.06 26.08
CA VAL A 625 -19.07 -8.17 26.76
C VAL A 625 -18.68 -7.77 28.18
N GLN A 626 -18.16 -6.57 28.39
CA GLN A 626 -17.81 -6.06 29.71
C GLN A 626 -19.05 -5.96 30.62
N ALA A 627 -20.15 -5.43 30.11
CA ALA A 627 -21.41 -5.27 30.84
C ALA A 627 -22.02 -6.62 31.26
N ILE A 628 -22.04 -7.62 30.35
CA ILE A 628 -22.54 -8.96 30.68
C ILE A 628 -21.55 -9.69 31.59
N ASN A 629 -20.24 -9.54 31.39
CA ASN A 629 -19.23 -10.10 32.27
C ASN A 629 -19.36 -9.57 33.71
N SER A 630 -19.63 -8.27 33.90
CA SER A 630 -19.87 -7.71 35.23
C SER A 630 -21.15 -8.26 35.87
N PHE A 631 -22.17 -8.56 35.06
CA PHE A 631 -23.43 -9.12 35.53
C PHE A 631 -23.31 -10.58 35.98
N VAL A 632 -22.57 -11.41 35.24
CA VAL A 632 -22.37 -12.83 35.58
C VAL A 632 -21.31 -13.04 36.66
N SER A 633 -20.49 -12.03 36.95
CA SER A 633 -19.40 -12.10 37.94
C SER A 633 -19.90 -11.75 39.35
N PHE A 634 -20.54 -12.70 40.03
CA PHE A 634 -20.97 -12.55 41.43
C PHE A 634 -20.70 -13.82 42.26
N PRO A 635 -20.56 -13.69 43.61
CA PRO A 635 -20.39 -14.84 44.50
C PRO A 635 -21.59 -15.79 44.39
N GLY A 636 -21.38 -16.99 43.85
CA GLY A 636 -22.43 -17.99 43.61
C GLY A 636 -22.89 -18.14 42.15
N SER A 637 -22.28 -17.41 41.21
CA SER A 637 -22.49 -17.64 39.77
C SER A 637 -21.92 -18.99 39.33
N THR A 638 -22.66 -19.71 38.49
CA THR A 638 -22.22 -20.96 37.86
C THR A 638 -21.63 -20.74 36.46
N VAL A 639 -21.58 -19.49 35.98
CA VAL A 639 -21.17 -19.13 34.62
C VAL A 639 -19.93 -18.24 34.69
N ALA A 640 -18.89 -18.60 33.94
CA ALA A 640 -17.66 -17.83 33.90
C ALA A 640 -17.79 -16.61 32.96
N PRO A 641 -17.15 -15.47 33.29
CA PRO A 641 -16.99 -14.38 32.34
C PRO A 641 -16.11 -14.84 31.17
N ILE A 642 -16.37 -14.30 29.98
CA ILE A 642 -15.61 -14.64 28.78
C ILE A 642 -14.51 -13.61 28.54
N SER A 643 -13.31 -14.09 28.20
CA SER A 643 -12.19 -13.28 27.73
C SER A 643 -12.09 -13.49 26.23
N ILE A 644 -12.16 -12.41 25.44
CA ILE A 644 -12.24 -12.51 23.98
C ILE A 644 -11.15 -11.69 23.32
#